data_AF-A0AAX4IV96-F1
#
_entry.id   AF-A0AAX4IV96-F1
#
_cell.length_a   1.000
_cell.length_b   1.000
_cell.length_c   1.000
_cell.angle_alpha   90.00
_cell.angle_beta   90.00
_cell.angle_gamma   90.00
#
_symmetry.space_group_name_H-M   'P 1'
#
loop_
_entity.id
_entity.type
_entity.pdbx_description
1 polymer ?
#
loop_
_entity_poly.entity_id
_entity_poly.type
_entity_poly.pdbx_seq_one_letter_code
_entity_poly.pdbx_strand_id
1 'polypeptide(L)'
;MTCDKKSVRRGEMKLGIPKDGKCHPVVGRTYQEQCDHQLNIVTDVLTGGKGSLPELPRDKFPEPAFWDELRGKETKTSQSISGKKKKQISDEAVPLSQPTLFELMLAVVPVGHEVVAILWSIDTLAVGRLASASKNCSDAVAIYVSRFHLPLGDYQDCDWLPAALGGIDDTRRSTIGIGRNLFVRGRDRSIVPSAIKGIPKAWLSHGTRNTLWNIAQDNKADANTYEKFFPFLVNHHRLLHAEVRLSAAHREQNVPLAEVTSHHLREISYNVPLCKSVEYLMKTDANGTTVRSLSQYGGALKALRLYEVPMMDLRIIEMILMACPKLEIMGIIKCELLHVGHINDILDLVHWNSKRVAKNPMNLQFYPRAYSNRSNNCIGTHTVSWDPLNTNVLTSIFATVFLAAMKALPMGIDLLSKGQEFRRFFDLVPMKPGQGAVFLHHLFTWIDAAASPPSYVLLPDDVKEDLEDQVVMSLLMGCDRKLKRRQRREHFQKHTCSRCSNTFIRPFFRPEMDTRRLEYWVCRVCDLHYALNGETHHRLTEKRDLLDAFFSSPDGDVRRPGRFMYQELQDVVAPLLVNPFARSPALESVARIEAVQSHHSLPQVQDLVALERDYVVLGASGEAALLDVVDRMKELQGIYMDHPTLTEQAVPEWAHINKKRARNQSWEYVLWKNSVKDTKEHQESRFW
;
A
#
# COMPACT_ATOMS: atom_id res chain seq x y z
N MET A 1 45.32 -18.80 30.63
CA MET A 1 45.55 -17.46 30.06
C MET A 1 44.53 -16.50 30.64
N THR A 2 44.94 -15.78 31.67
CA THR A 2 44.15 -14.76 32.38
C THR A 2 44.09 -13.50 31.53
N CYS A 3 42.92 -13.19 30.98
CA CYS A 3 42.67 -11.95 30.26
C CYS A 3 42.28 -10.87 31.28
N ASP A 4 43.09 -9.82 31.36
CA ASP A 4 42.89 -8.66 32.21
C ASP A 4 41.49 -8.05 32.01
N LYS A 5 40.64 -8.20 33.02
CA LYS A 5 39.38 -7.47 33.15
C LYS A 5 39.71 -5.99 33.41
N LYS A 6 39.88 -5.21 32.33
CA LYS A 6 39.73 -3.76 32.41
C LYS A 6 38.29 -3.46 32.87
N SER A 7 38.17 -2.85 34.05
CA SER A 7 36.90 -2.38 34.60
C SER A 7 36.18 -1.50 33.58
N VAL A 8 35.03 -1.97 33.08
CA VAL A 8 34.17 -1.21 32.16
C VAL A 8 33.70 0.04 32.89
N ARG A 9 34.17 1.21 32.43
CA ARG A 9 33.74 2.52 32.92
C ARG A 9 32.20 2.60 32.88
N ARG A 10 31.57 2.97 34.00
CA ARG A 10 30.14 3.25 34.12
C ARG A 10 29.77 4.39 33.15
N GLY A 11 29.21 4.06 31.98
CA GLY A 11 29.01 5.01 30.89
C GLY A 11 27.79 4.71 30.01
N GLU A 12 27.48 5.66 29.13
CA GLU A 12 26.48 5.54 28.06
C GLU A 12 26.76 4.31 27.19
N MET A 13 25.71 3.58 26.82
CA MET A 13 25.84 2.42 25.94
C MET A 13 26.05 2.90 24.51
N LYS A 14 26.91 2.20 23.77
CA LYS A 14 27.22 2.55 22.38
C LYS A 14 26.64 1.47 21.47
N LEU A 15 25.84 1.90 20.49
CA LEU A 15 25.39 1.05 19.41
C LEU A 15 26.62 0.58 18.61
N GLY A 16 26.78 -0.74 18.52
CA GLY A 16 27.86 -1.34 17.74
C GLY A 16 27.60 -1.18 16.25
N ILE A 17 28.60 -0.73 15.50
CA ILE A 17 28.66 -0.92 14.05
C ILE A 17 29.53 -2.16 13.81
N PRO A 18 29.17 -3.08 12.90
CA PRO A 18 29.96 -4.29 12.66
C PRO A 18 31.43 -3.96 12.36
N LYS A 19 32.36 -4.50 13.17
CA LYS A 19 33.78 -4.08 13.18
C LYS A 19 34.52 -4.34 11.87
N ASP A 20 34.16 -5.42 11.17
CA ASP A 20 34.78 -5.79 9.88
C ASP A 20 33.98 -5.25 8.68
N GLY A 21 32.99 -4.38 8.92
CA GLY A 21 32.00 -3.97 7.93
C GLY A 21 31.04 -5.09 7.50
N LYS A 22 31.26 -6.35 7.91
CA LYS A 22 30.39 -7.49 7.59
C LYS A 22 29.08 -7.41 8.37
N CYS A 23 27.99 -7.09 7.67
CA CYS A 23 26.66 -7.16 8.24
C CYS A 23 26.12 -8.60 8.27
N HIS A 24 24.99 -8.79 8.94
CA HIS A 24 24.28 -10.07 8.95
C HIS A 24 23.90 -10.50 7.51
N PRO A 25 23.88 -11.79 7.15
CA PRO A 25 23.54 -12.26 5.80
C PRO A 25 22.24 -11.70 5.22
N VAL A 26 21.22 -11.46 6.05
CA VAL A 26 19.95 -10.81 5.64
C VAL A 26 20.15 -9.44 5.00
N VAL A 27 21.19 -8.70 5.41
CA VAL A 27 21.53 -7.40 4.81
C VAL A 27 22.05 -7.59 3.39
N GLY A 28 22.78 -8.69 3.16
CA GLY A 28 23.26 -9.13 1.84
C GLY A 28 24.37 -8.29 1.22
N ARG A 29 24.96 -7.37 2.01
CA ARG A 29 26.03 -6.42 1.67
C ARG A 29 26.85 -6.10 2.91
N THR A 30 28.06 -5.57 2.73
CA THR A 30 28.78 -4.92 3.83
C THR A 30 28.07 -3.63 4.26
N TYR A 31 28.40 -3.11 5.44
CA TYR A 31 27.85 -1.85 5.96
C TYR A 31 28.10 -0.69 4.99
N GLN A 32 29.33 -0.58 4.47
CA GLN A 32 29.71 0.48 3.54
C GLN A 32 28.98 0.31 2.20
N GLU A 33 28.99 -0.89 1.63
CA GLU A 33 28.24 -1.18 0.39
C GLU A 33 26.74 -0.88 0.52
N GLN A 34 26.14 -1.16 1.67
CA GLN A 34 24.73 -0.83 1.91
C GLN A 34 24.50 0.67 2.08
N CYS A 35 25.43 1.41 2.70
CA CYS A 35 25.39 2.87 2.73
C CYS A 35 25.44 3.46 1.32
N ASP A 36 26.40 3.01 0.51
CA ASP A 36 26.59 3.48 -0.86
C ASP A 36 25.39 3.10 -1.73
N HIS A 37 24.88 1.88 -1.59
CA HIS A 37 23.67 1.43 -2.28
C HIS A 37 22.45 2.30 -1.97
N GLN A 38 22.23 2.58 -0.67
CA GLN A 38 21.11 3.43 -0.24
C GLN A 38 21.28 4.86 -0.75
N LEU A 39 22.49 5.42 -0.67
CA LEU A 39 22.79 6.75 -1.20
C LEU A 39 22.55 6.83 -2.70
N ASN A 40 22.97 5.81 -3.47
CA ASN A 40 22.76 5.77 -4.91
C ASN A 40 21.27 5.73 -5.26
N ILE A 41 20.50 4.84 -4.64
CA ILE A 41 19.04 4.76 -4.87
C ILE A 41 18.37 6.10 -4.58
N VAL A 42 18.69 6.72 -3.45
CA VAL A 42 18.06 7.98 -3.04
C VAL A 42 18.49 9.13 -3.94
N THR A 43 19.75 9.15 -4.35
CA THR A 43 20.28 10.12 -5.31
C THR A 43 19.53 10.03 -6.62
N ASP A 44 19.34 8.81 -7.15
CA ASP A 44 18.57 8.58 -8.37
C ASP A 44 17.12 9.06 -8.23
N VAL A 45 16.49 8.82 -7.08
CA VAL A 45 15.13 9.31 -6.77
C VAL A 45 15.08 10.84 -6.75
N LEU A 46 16.06 11.50 -6.13
CA LEU A 46 16.09 12.96 -5.97
C LEU A 46 16.47 13.70 -7.25
N THR A 47 17.41 13.18 -8.04
CA THR A 47 17.87 13.81 -9.29
C THR A 47 17.05 13.37 -10.49
N GLY A 48 16.10 12.45 -10.32
CA GLY A 48 15.31 11.89 -11.41
C GLY A 48 16.15 11.06 -12.38
N GLY A 49 17.16 10.35 -11.87
CA GLY A 49 18.07 9.50 -12.64
C GLY A 49 19.16 10.25 -13.40
N LYS A 50 19.35 11.55 -13.16
CA LYS A 50 20.39 12.38 -13.80
C LYS A 50 21.80 12.17 -13.24
N GLY A 51 21.96 11.30 -12.24
CA GLY A 51 23.23 11.02 -11.58
C GLY A 51 23.43 11.82 -10.28
N SER A 52 24.68 12.16 -9.98
CA SER A 52 25.17 12.60 -8.66
C SER A 52 24.51 13.86 -8.09
N LEU A 53 24.43 13.93 -6.75
CA LEU A 53 24.03 15.13 -6.02
C LEU A 53 25.04 16.28 -6.18
N PRO A 54 24.59 17.53 -6.39
CA PRO A 54 25.46 18.71 -6.34
C PRO A 54 25.95 18.98 -4.91
N GLU A 55 26.96 19.84 -4.77
CA GLU A 55 27.41 20.27 -3.44
C GLU A 55 26.27 21.00 -2.71
N LEU A 56 25.98 20.55 -1.49
CA LEU A 56 24.88 21.07 -0.69
C LEU A 56 25.31 22.35 0.07
N PRO A 57 24.47 23.40 0.11
CA PRO A 57 24.75 24.63 0.85
C PRO A 57 25.15 24.39 2.31
N ARG A 58 26.27 25.00 2.74
CA ARG A 58 26.84 24.77 4.07
C ARG A 58 26.17 25.57 5.20
N ASP A 59 25.68 26.76 4.87
CA ASP A 59 25.24 27.73 5.87
C ASP A 59 23.78 27.55 6.31
N LYS A 60 22.92 27.08 5.39
CA LYS A 60 21.49 26.86 5.65
C LYS A 60 20.93 25.68 4.87
N PHE A 61 19.86 25.09 5.41
CA PHE A 61 19.10 24.07 4.70
C PHE A 61 18.53 24.64 3.39
N PRO A 62 18.65 23.95 2.24
CA PRO A 62 18.23 24.52 0.96
C PRO A 62 16.71 24.73 0.89
N GLU A 63 16.31 25.81 0.21
CA GLU A 63 14.90 26.13 -0.01
C GLU A 63 14.22 25.11 -0.96
N PRO A 64 12.89 24.95 -0.92
CA PRO A 64 12.18 24.02 -1.80
C PRO A 64 12.52 24.16 -3.29
N ALA A 65 12.72 25.40 -3.77
CA ALA A 65 13.07 25.68 -5.16
C ALA A 65 14.37 25.01 -5.63
N PHE A 66 15.38 24.91 -4.76
CA PHE A 66 16.64 24.23 -5.06
C PHE A 66 16.40 22.73 -5.34
N TRP A 67 15.57 22.10 -4.51
CA TRP A 67 15.23 20.68 -4.67
C TRP A 67 14.33 20.43 -5.87
N ASP A 68 13.45 21.36 -6.21
CA ASP A 68 12.60 21.29 -7.40
C ASP A 68 13.41 21.40 -8.70
N GLU A 69 14.39 22.31 -8.74
CA GLU A 69 15.33 22.42 -9.85
C GLU A 69 16.13 21.11 -10.04
N LEU A 70 16.61 20.53 -8.94
CA LEU A 70 17.34 19.25 -8.97
C LEU A 70 16.49 18.10 -9.51
N ARG A 71 15.19 18.06 -9.14
CA ARG A 71 14.21 17.11 -9.68
C ARG A 71 13.87 17.37 -11.15
N GLY A 72 14.30 18.51 -11.71
CA GLY A 72 13.95 18.97 -13.05
C GLY A 72 12.48 19.33 -13.17
N LYS A 73 11.86 19.88 -12.12
CA LYS A 73 10.58 20.59 -12.23
C LYS A 73 10.89 22.01 -12.70
N GLU A 74 10.34 22.42 -13.85
CA GLU A 74 10.38 23.83 -14.23
C GLU A 74 9.66 24.64 -13.15
N THR A 75 10.35 25.62 -12.56
CA THR A 75 9.74 26.58 -11.66
C THR A 75 8.57 27.24 -12.39
N LYS A 76 7.34 26.99 -11.95
CA LYS A 76 6.18 27.79 -12.36
C LYS A 76 6.41 29.19 -11.81
N THR A 77 7.08 30.03 -12.59
CA THR A 77 7.15 31.46 -12.34
C THR A 77 5.73 31.96 -12.27
N SER A 78 5.40 32.65 -11.19
CA SER A 78 4.13 33.31 -10.93
C SER A 78 3.82 34.27 -12.09
N GLN A 79 3.19 33.78 -13.16
CA GLN A 79 2.55 34.64 -14.15
C GLN A 79 1.15 34.91 -13.65
N SER A 80 1.02 36.13 -13.11
CA SER A 80 -0.23 36.84 -12.98
C SER A 80 -1.11 36.57 -14.21
N ILE A 81 -2.35 36.20 -13.93
CA ILE A 81 -3.43 36.15 -14.92
C ILE A 81 -3.64 37.59 -15.38
N SER A 82 -3.00 37.95 -16.48
CA SER A 82 -3.21 39.20 -17.20
C SER A 82 -2.80 39.00 -18.65
N GLY A 83 -3.80 38.97 -19.53
CA GLY A 83 -3.62 39.33 -20.93
C GLY A 83 -3.38 38.19 -21.92
N LYS A 84 -4.50 37.73 -22.50
CA LYS A 84 -4.65 37.24 -23.88
C LYS A 84 -3.37 36.89 -24.65
N LYS A 85 -3.14 35.58 -24.84
CA LYS A 85 -2.77 35.00 -26.13
C LYS A 85 -3.14 33.51 -26.15
N LYS A 86 -4.22 33.18 -26.86
CA LYS A 86 -4.58 31.81 -27.24
C LYS A 86 -3.41 31.26 -28.07
N LYS A 87 -2.65 30.31 -27.53
CA LYS A 87 -1.89 29.37 -28.34
C LYS A 87 -2.79 28.16 -28.51
N GLN A 88 -3.34 28.05 -29.72
CA GLN A 88 -4.13 26.92 -30.19
C GLN A 88 -3.20 25.71 -30.18
N ILE A 89 -3.38 24.80 -29.23
CA ILE A 89 -2.77 23.48 -29.26
C ILE A 89 -3.67 22.66 -30.16
N SER A 90 -3.20 22.39 -31.38
CA SER A 90 -3.82 21.43 -32.28
C SER A 90 -3.70 20.04 -31.68
N ASP A 91 -4.79 19.27 -31.78
CA ASP A 91 -4.82 17.83 -31.57
C ASP A 91 -3.83 17.15 -32.53
N GLU A 92 -2.59 16.95 -32.08
CA GLU A 92 -1.70 15.95 -32.68
C GLU A 92 -1.91 14.63 -31.95
N ALA A 93 -2.55 13.69 -32.65
CA ALA A 93 -2.62 12.30 -32.26
C ALA A 93 -1.19 11.78 -31.99
N VAL A 94 -0.96 11.29 -30.77
CA VAL A 94 0.27 10.57 -30.42
C VAL A 94 0.42 9.40 -31.38
N PRO A 95 1.53 9.29 -32.16
CA PRO A 95 1.72 8.16 -33.06
C PRO A 95 1.80 6.87 -32.24
N LEU A 96 1.11 5.81 -32.69
CA LEU A 96 1.36 4.45 -32.21
C LEU A 96 2.86 4.16 -32.39
N SER A 97 3.60 4.05 -31.29
CA SER A 97 5.03 3.73 -31.32
C SER A 97 5.25 2.38 -32.01
N GLN A 98 6.06 2.36 -33.07
CA GLN A 98 6.44 1.11 -33.74
C GLN A 98 7.12 0.14 -32.75
N PRO A 99 6.91 -1.18 -32.91
CA PRO A 99 7.56 -2.17 -32.06
C PRO A 99 9.08 -2.09 -32.25
N THR A 100 9.79 -2.05 -31.13
CA THR A 100 11.25 -2.01 -31.07
C THR A 100 11.86 -3.33 -31.57
N LEU A 101 13.10 -3.28 -32.05
CA LEU A 101 13.86 -4.47 -32.49
C LEU A 101 13.94 -5.54 -31.39
N PHE A 102 13.96 -5.12 -30.12
CA PHE A 102 13.93 -5.99 -28.96
C PHE A 102 12.57 -6.70 -28.80
N GLU A 103 11.46 -5.98 -28.98
CA GLU A 103 10.11 -6.57 -29.00
C GLU A 103 9.93 -7.57 -30.15
N LEU A 104 10.52 -7.29 -31.32
CA LEU A 104 10.53 -8.21 -32.47
C LEU A 104 11.38 -9.46 -32.22
N MET A 105 12.54 -9.33 -31.58
CA MET A 105 13.37 -10.49 -31.21
C MET A 105 12.67 -11.42 -30.21
N LEU A 106 11.98 -10.86 -29.21
CA LEU A 106 11.34 -11.62 -28.13
C LEU A 106 10.04 -12.31 -28.56
N ALA A 107 9.46 -11.92 -29.71
CA ALA A 107 8.34 -12.65 -30.32
C ALA A 107 8.75 -14.01 -30.88
N VAL A 108 10.05 -14.22 -31.16
CA VAL A 108 10.58 -15.43 -31.83
C VAL A 108 11.33 -16.35 -30.86
N VAL A 109 11.76 -15.85 -29.70
CA VAL A 109 12.55 -16.59 -28.70
C VAL A 109 11.68 -16.92 -27.48
N PRO A 110 11.62 -18.18 -27.00
CA PRO A 110 10.96 -18.51 -25.73
C PRO A 110 11.68 -17.79 -24.58
N VAL A 111 10.96 -16.94 -23.85
CA VAL A 111 11.55 -16.12 -22.77
C VAL A 111 11.32 -16.81 -21.42
N GLY A 112 12.39 -17.14 -20.71
CA GLY A 112 12.32 -17.75 -19.38
C GLY A 112 11.82 -16.79 -18.28
N HIS A 113 11.35 -17.36 -17.17
CA HIS A 113 10.86 -16.66 -15.97
C HIS A 113 11.78 -15.53 -15.47
N GLU A 114 13.10 -15.71 -15.59
CA GLU A 114 14.12 -14.77 -15.10
C GLU A 114 14.16 -13.47 -15.90
N VAL A 115 13.96 -13.53 -17.22
CA VAL A 115 13.97 -12.35 -18.10
C VAL A 115 12.68 -11.55 -17.92
N VAL A 116 11.53 -12.22 -17.75
CA VAL A 116 10.27 -11.54 -17.41
C VAL A 116 10.37 -10.85 -16.05
N ALA A 117 10.99 -11.49 -15.05
CA ALA A 117 11.22 -10.89 -13.74
C ALA A 117 12.19 -9.70 -13.75
N ILE A 118 13.19 -9.70 -14.64
CA ILE A 118 14.11 -8.56 -14.83
C ILE A 118 13.39 -7.42 -15.57
N LEU A 119 12.71 -7.71 -16.69
CA LEU A 119 11.94 -6.72 -17.44
C LEU A 119 10.83 -6.09 -16.58
N TRP A 120 10.26 -6.85 -15.65
CA TRP A 120 9.33 -6.37 -14.63
C TRP A 120 9.89 -5.26 -13.74
N SER A 121 11.15 -5.39 -13.36
CA SER A 121 11.81 -4.43 -12.46
C SER A 121 12.19 -3.12 -13.17
N ILE A 122 12.14 -3.11 -14.51
CA ILE A 122 12.67 -2.03 -15.36
C ILE A 122 11.53 -1.33 -16.14
N ASP A 123 10.66 -2.08 -16.82
CA ASP A 123 9.58 -1.53 -17.66
C ASP A 123 8.37 -2.48 -17.71
N THR A 124 7.40 -2.22 -16.84
CA THR A 124 6.14 -2.97 -16.75
C THR A 124 5.22 -2.78 -17.96
N LEU A 125 5.42 -1.74 -18.78
CA LEU A 125 4.67 -1.50 -20.02
C LEU A 125 5.18 -2.43 -21.13
N ALA A 126 6.49 -2.66 -21.20
CA ALA A 126 7.12 -3.62 -22.09
C ALA A 126 6.67 -5.06 -21.80
N VAL A 127 6.54 -5.44 -20.52
CA VAL A 127 6.03 -6.78 -20.13
C VAL A 127 4.61 -7.03 -20.65
N GLY A 128 3.73 -6.02 -20.60
CA GLY A 128 2.37 -6.16 -21.13
C GLY A 128 2.31 -6.34 -22.64
N ARG A 129 3.25 -5.73 -23.38
CA ARG A 129 3.40 -5.91 -24.84
C ARG A 129 4.02 -7.27 -25.18
N LEU A 130 4.98 -7.72 -24.38
CA LEU A 130 5.62 -9.05 -24.48
C LEU A 130 4.62 -10.19 -24.28
N ALA A 131 3.77 -10.08 -23.26
CA ALA A 131 2.70 -11.04 -22.97
C ALA A 131 1.72 -11.19 -24.15
N SER A 132 1.40 -10.10 -24.85
CA SER A 132 0.56 -10.14 -26.05
C SER A 132 1.27 -10.68 -27.30
N ALA A 133 2.61 -10.63 -27.35
CA ALA A 133 3.38 -11.02 -28.53
C ALA A 133 3.84 -12.49 -28.53
N SER A 134 4.01 -13.12 -27.36
CA SER A 134 4.59 -14.47 -27.27
C SER A 134 3.53 -15.59 -27.25
N LYS A 135 3.27 -16.21 -28.41
CA LYS A 135 2.40 -17.41 -28.52
C LYS A 135 3.06 -18.72 -28.06
N ASN A 136 4.38 -18.74 -27.85
CA ASN A 136 5.18 -19.97 -27.70
C ASN A 136 5.74 -20.22 -26.29
N CYS A 137 5.39 -19.41 -25.29
CA CYS A 137 5.85 -19.66 -23.93
C CYS A 137 4.99 -20.74 -23.26
N SER A 138 5.33 -22.01 -23.46
CA SER A 138 4.69 -23.16 -22.80
C SER A 138 4.77 -23.12 -21.27
N ASP A 139 5.76 -22.41 -20.71
CA ASP A 139 5.95 -22.22 -19.26
C ASP A 139 5.53 -20.82 -18.77
N ALA A 140 5.15 -19.91 -19.66
CA ALA A 140 4.56 -18.62 -19.30
C ALA A 140 3.04 -18.68 -19.56
N VAL A 141 2.36 -19.36 -18.65
CA VAL A 141 1.40 -18.70 -17.75
C VAL A 141 0.71 -17.50 -18.41
N ALA A 142 -0.58 -17.63 -18.74
CA ALA A 142 -1.38 -16.52 -19.22
C ALA A 142 -1.23 -15.28 -18.31
N ILE A 143 -0.40 -14.33 -18.72
CA ILE A 143 -0.31 -13.00 -18.12
C ILE A 143 -1.58 -12.29 -18.60
N TYR A 144 -2.67 -12.45 -17.86
CA TYR A 144 -3.87 -11.65 -18.09
C TYR A 144 -3.58 -10.22 -17.64
N VAL A 145 -3.02 -9.37 -18.51
CA VAL A 145 -2.95 -7.93 -18.27
C VAL A 145 -4.36 -7.36 -18.40
N SER A 146 -5.20 -7.59 -17.41
CA SER A 146 -6.49 -6.91 -17.39
C SER A 146 -6.27 -5.47 -16.98
N ARG A 147 -6.09 -4.61 -17.98
CA ARG A 147 -6.51 -3.20 -17.88
C ARG A 147 -8.02 -3.26 -17.72
N PHE A 148 -8.58 -3.15 -16.52
CA PHE A 148 -10.04 -3.26 -16.33
C PHE A 148 -10.82 -2.01 -16.81
N HIS A 149 -10.42 -1.42 -17.92
CA HIS A 149 -11.39 -1.02 -18.93
C HIS A 149 -11.23 -1.99 -20.08
N LEU A 150 -12.23 -2.85 -20.29
CA LEU A 150 -12.40 -3.48 -21.59
C LEU A 150 -12.63 -2.33 -22.59
N PRO A 151 -11.62 -1.95 -23.41
CA PRO A 151 -11.82 -0.91 -24.40
C PRO A 151 -12.88 -1.41 -25.39
N LEU A 152 -13.57 -0.49 -26.05
CA LEU A 152 -14.35 -0.79 -27.27
C LEU A 152 -13.42 -1.09 -28.47
N GLY A 153 -12.33 -1.83 -28.26
CA GLY A 153 -11.35 -2.14 -29.29
C GLY A 153 -10.94 -3.60 -29.21
N ASP A 154 -10.65 -4.18 -30.38
CA ASP A 154 -10.40 -5.59 -30.69
C ASP A 154 -9.24 -6.23 -29.90
N TYR A 155 -9.36 -6.33 -28.58
CA TYR A 155 -8.80 -7.47 -27.89
C TYR A 155 -9.69 -8.65 -28.25
N GLN A 156 -9.28 -9.37 -29.31
CA GLN A 156 -9.86 -10.66 -29.63
C GLN A 156 -9.94 -11.46 -28.35
N ASP A 157 -11.16 -11.91 -28.08
CA ASP A 157 -11.50 -12.86 -27.04
C ASP A 157 -10.35 -13.86 -26.86
N CYS A 158 -9.87 -14.02 -25.63
CA CYS A 158 -9.05 -15.18 -25.34
C CYS A 158 -9.92 -16.41 -25.60
N ASP A 159 -9.73 -17.04 -26.76
CA ASP A 159 -10.45 -18.17 -27.39
C ASP A 159 -10.47 -19.48 -26.57
N TRP A 160 -10.67 -19.40 -25.27
CA TRP A 160 -10.97 -20.56 -24.43
C TRP A 160 -12.36 -20.36 -23.82
N LEU A 161 -13.36 -20.41 -24.70
CA LEU A 161 -14.75 -20.62 -24.36
C LEU A 161 -14.91 -21.86 -23.46
N PRO A 162 -15.91 -21.91 -22.57
CA PRO A 162 -16.18 -23.10 -21.75
C PRO A 162 -16.43 -24.36 -22.62
N ALA A 163 -16.95 -24.19 -23.84
CA ALA A 163 -17.13 -25.26 -24.81
C ALA A 163 -15.81 -25.82 -25.35
N ALA A 164 -14.79 -24.98 -25.57
CA ALA A 164 -13.46 -25.40 -26.01
C ALA A 164 -12.65 -26.02 -24.87
N LEU A 165 -12.85 -25.53 -23.63
CA LEU A 165 -12.28 -26.15 -22.42
C LEU A 165 -12.98 -27.46 -22.06
N GLY A 166 -14.28 -27.61 -22.37
CA GLY A 166 -15.09 -28.79 -22.08
C GLY A 166 -14.59 -30.09 -22.72
N GLY A 167 -13.84 -29.98 -23.83
CA GLY A 167 -13.21 -31.12 -24.51
C GLY A 167 -11.76 -31.42 -24.09
N ILE A 168 -11.15 -30.60 -23.23
CA ILE A 168 -9.78 -30.81 -22.74
C ILE A 168 -9.86 -31.57 -21.42
N ASP A 169 -9.40 -32.82 -21.41
CA ASP A 169 -9.35 -33.63 -20.20
C ASP A 169 -8.45 -32.98 -19.11
N ASP A 170 -8.74 -33.30 -17.85
CA ASP A 170 -8.04 -32.68 -16.71
C ASP A 170 -6.54 -32.99 -16.67
N THR A 171 -6.12 -34.13 -17.24
CA THR A 171 -4.72 -34.48 -17.44
C THR A 171 -4.05 -33.47 -18.36
N ARG A 172 -4.64 -33.18 -19.53
CA ARG A 172 -4.14 -32.22 -20.51
C ARG A 172 -4.20 -30.78 -19.97
N ARG A 173 -5.24 -30.39 -19.23
CA ARG A 173 -5.29 -29.08 -18.52
C ARG A 173 -4.16 -28.95 -17.50
N SER A 174 -3.82 -30.04 -16.82
CA SER A 174 -2.73 -30.05 -15.83
C SER A 174 -1.34 -29.91 -16.48
N THR A 175 -1.17 -30.38 -17.72
CA THR A 175 0.09 -30.36 -18.48
C THR A 175 0.35 -29.01 -19.19
N ILE A 176 -0.69 -28.27 -19.61
CA ILE A 176 -0.55 -27.02 -20.39
C ILE A 176 -0.41 -25.77 -19.49
N GLY A 177 -0.59 -25.89 -18.16
CA GLY A 177 -0.31 -24.79 -17.21
C GLY A 177 -1.21 -23.55 -17.30
N ILE A 178 -2.29 -23.60 -18.10
CA ILE A 178 -3.22 -22.48 -18.32
C ILE A 178 -3.88 -22.07 -16.99
N GLY A 179 -3.82 -20.77 -16.65
CA GLY A 179 -4.63 -20.18 -15.57
C GLY A 179 -4.09 -20.33 -14.14
N ARG A 180 -2.79 -20.55 -13.94
CA ARG A 180 -2.21 -20.68 -12.59
C ARG A 180 -1.62 -19.39 -12.00
N ASN A 181 -1.25 -18.41 -12.82
CA ASN A 181 -0.84 -17.11 -12.29
C ASN A 181 -1.62 -15.98 -12.94
N LEU A 182 -1.98 -14.98 -12.13
CA LEU A 182 -2.71 -13.80 -12.54
C LEU A 182 -1.95 -12.54 -12.13
N PHE A 183 -1.90 -11.57 -13.04
CA PHE A 183 -1.36 -10.25 -12.76
C PHE A 183 -2.45 -9.20 -12.95
N VAL A 184 -2.61 -8.30 -11.98
CA VAL A 184 -3.54 -7.19 -12.07
C VAL A 184 -2.75 -5.90 -11.91
N ARG A 185 -2.83 -5.03 -12.92
CA ARG A 185 -2.24 -3.70 -12.90
C ARG A 185 -3.35 -2.66 -12.84
N GLY A 186 -3.29 -1.75 -11.89
CA GLY A 186 -4.11 -0.55 -11.88
C GLY A 186 -3.91 0.26 -13.15
N ARG A 187 -4.92 1.04 -13.53
CA ARG A 187 -4.88 1.82 -14.76
C ARG A 187 -3.83 2.93 -14.68
N ASP A 188 -3.14 3.16 -15.79
CA ASP A 188 -2.32 4.36 -15.97
C ASP A 188 -3.22 5.60 -16.06
N ARG A 189 -3.03 6.52 -15.12
CA ARG A 189 -3.81 7.76 -14.98
C ARG A 189 -3.69 8.70 -16.19
N SER A 190 -2.71 8.48 -17.08
CA SER A 190 -2.49 9.28 -18.29
C SER A 190 -3.29 8.85 -19.53
N ILE A 191 -3.92 7.66 -19.52
CA ILE A 191 -4.65 7.13 -20.68
C ILE A 191 -6.06 7.73 -20.73
N VAL A 192 -6.57 8.08 -21.92
CA VAL A 192 -7.93 8.62 -22.12
C VAL A 192 -9.02 7.60 -21.75
N PRO A 193 -10.11 7.99 -21.07
CA PRO A 193 -11.25 7.13 -20.75
C PRO A 193 -11.85 6.41 -21.97
N SER A 194 -11.98 5.08 -21.92
CA SER A 194 -12.92 4.33 -22.74
C SER A 194 -14.22 4.06 -21.97
N ALA A 195 -15.29 3.68 -22.68
CA ALA A 195 -16.56 3.27 -22.07
C ALA A 195 -16.36 2.07 -21.13
N ILE A 196 -17.00 2.10 -19.96
CA ILE A 196 -16.75 1.16 -18.88
C ILE A 196 -17.79 0.04 -18.92
N LYS A 197 -17.36 -1.22 -19.07
CA LYS A 197 -18.24 -2.40 -18.95
C LYS A 197 -18.41 -2.78 -17.47
N GLY A 198 -19.64 -3.08 -17.04
CA GLY A 198 -19.94 -3.59 -15.69
C GLY A 198 -20.53 -2.59 -14.70
N ILE A 199 -20.70 -1.31 -15.07
CA ILE A 199 -21.37 -0.29 -14.24
C ILE A 199 -22.86 -0.26 -14.58
N PRO A 200 -23.74 -0.01 -13.58
CA PRO A 200 -25.09 0.47 -13.87
C PRO A 200 -25.03 1.71 -14.77
N LYS A 201 -25.38 1.56 -16.05
CA LYS A 201 -25.53 2.67 -17.02
C LYS A 201 -26.44 3.80 -16.50
N ALA A 202 -27.25 3.47 -15.50
CA ALA A 202 -27.96 4.37 -14.61
C ALA A 202 -27.23 5.69 -14.37
N TRP A 203 -26.00 5.69 -13.88
CA TRP A 203 -25.34 6.92 -13.44
C TRP A 203 -24.66 7.72 -14.56
N LEU A 204 -24.64 7.18 -15.80
CA LEU A 204 -23.93 7.78 -16.93
C LEU A 204 -24.71 8.88 -17.65
N SER A 205 -26.04 8.93 -17.50
CA SER A 205 -26.84 10.00 -18.12
C SER A 205 -28.09 10.32 -17.31
N HIS A 206 -28.57 11.55 -17.45
CA HIS A 206 -29.84 11.97 -16.85
C HIS A 206 -31.02 11.10 -17.32
N GLY A 207 -31.02 10.69 -18.59
CA GLY A 207 -32.06 9.84 -19.16
C GLY A 207 -32.15 8.47 -18.49
N THR A 208 -31.00 7.80 -18.30
CA THR A 208 -30.96 6.49 -17.63
C THR A 208 -31.31 6.57 -16.14
N ARG A 209 -30.93 7.66 -15.45
CA ARG A 209 -31.38 7.92 -14.07
C ARG A 209 -32.88 8.13 -13.97
N ASN A 210 -33.48 8.89 -14.89
CA ASN A 210 -34.92 9.12 -14.91
C ASN A 210 -35.70 7.82 -15.11
N THR A 211 -35.21 6.90 -15.96
CA THR A 211 -35.83 5.58 -16.11
C THR A 211 -35.84 4.81 -14.79
N LEU A 212 -34.73 4.77 -14.06
CA LEU A 212 -34.67 4.12 -12.74
C LEU A 212 -35.52 4.84 -11.70
N TRP A 213 -35.59 6.17 -11.74
CA TRP A 213 -36.46 6.94 -10.88
C TRP A 213 -37.93 6.57 -11.10
N ASN A 214 -38.37 6.51 -12.35
CA ASN A 214 -39.73 6.11 -12.69
C ASN A 214 -40.02 4.67 -12.23
N ILE A 215 -39.09 3.74 -12.47
CA ILE A 215 -39.21 2.36 -11.96
C ILE A 215 -39.38 2.36 -10.44
N ALA A 216 -38.59 3.15 -9.71
CA ALA A 216 -38.75 3.26 -8.25
C ALA A 216 -40.13 3.84 -7.88
N GLN A 217 -40.61 4.88 -8.56
CA GLN A 217 -41.93 5.46 -8.30
C GLN A 217 -43.08 4.48 -8.62
N ASP A 218 -42.96 3.72 -9.70
CA ASP A 218 -43.95 2.71 -10.11
C ASP A 218 -44.06 1.59 -9.06
N ASN A 219 -42.95 1.29 -8.36
CA ASN A 219 -42.89 0.32 -7.27
C ASN A 219 -43.15 0.92 -5.89
N LYS A 220 -43.60 2.17 -5.78
CA LYS A 220 -43.84 2.85 -4.49
C LYS A 220 -44.87 2.15 -3.60
N ALA A 221 -45.80 1.40 -4.19
CA ALA A 221 -46.78 0.61 -3.47
C ALA A 221 -46.18 -0.64 -2.79
N ASP A 222 -45.03 -1.15 -3.28
CA ASP A 222 -44.27 -2.22 -2.65
C ASP A 222 -43.18 -1.62 -1.76
N ALA A 223 -43.48 -1.51 -0.46
CA ALA A 223 -42.56 -0.92 0.52
C ALA A 223 -41.18 -1.58 0.51
N ASN A 224 -41.09 -2.90 0.35
CA ASN A 224 -39.83 -3.64 0.40
C ASN A 224 -38.95 -3.31 -0.82
N THR A 225 -39.53 -3.30 -2.03
CA THR A 225 -38.80 -2.91 -3.23
C THR A 225 -38.44 -1.43 -3.22
N TYR A 226 -39.35 -0.56 -2.76
CA TYR A 226 -39.11 0.88 -2.69
C TYR A 226 -38.00 1.25 -1.69
N GLU A 227 -37.95 0.60 -0.52
CA GLU A 227 -36.88 0.77 0.47
C GLU A 227 -35.51 0.40 -0.10
N LYS A 228 -35.42 -0.66 -0.92
CA LYS A 228 -34.17 -1.02 -1.62
C LYS A 228 -33.70 0.04 -2.61
N PHE A 229 -34.61 0.81 -3.21
CA PHE A 229 -34.27 1.94 -4.08
C PHE A 229 -33.88 3.21 -3.31
N PHE A 230 -34.09 3.28 -1.99
CA PHE A 230 -33.85 4.50 -1.21
C PHE A 230 -32.42 5.06 -1.35
N PRO A 231 -31.34 4.25 -1.29
CA PRO A 231 -29.98 4.76 -1.52
C PRO A 231 -29.80 5.39 -2.90
N PHE A 232 -30.41 4.80 -3.95
CA PHE A 232 -30.42 5.37 -5.29
C PHE A 232 -31.15 6.71 -5.33
N LEU A 233 -32.35 6.80 -4.74
CA LEU A 233 -33.16 8.03 -4.75
C LEU A 233 -32.45 9.19 -4.05
N VAL A 234 -31.83 8.93 -2.89
CA VAL A 234 -31.04 9.91 -2.15
C VAL A 234 -29.86 10.41 -2.99
N ASN A 235 -29.11 9.51 -3.61
CA ASN A 235 -27.94 9.86 -4.40
C ASN A 235 -28.31 10.54 -5.71
N HIS A 236 -29.42 10.15 -6.34
CA HIS A 236 -29.96 10.83 -7.52
C HIS A 236 -30.29 12.29 -7.21
N HIS A 237 -31.00 12.56 -6.11
CA HIS A 237 -31.34 13.92 -5.70
C HIS A 237 -30.09 14.76 -5.39
N ARG A 238 -29.14 14.20 -4.62
CA ARG A 238 -27.86 14.88 -4.30
C ARG A 238 -27.05 15.18 -5.56
N LEU A 239 -27.00 14.23 -6.49
CA LEU A 239 -26.25 14.37 -7.73
C LEU A 239 -26.87 15.42 -8.67
N LEU A 240 -28.20 15.44 -8.81
CA LEU A 240 -28.91 16.49 -9.56
C LEU A 240 -28.56 17.88 -9.02
N HIS A 241 -28.63 18.06 -7.70
CA HIS A 241 -28.28 19.32 -7.07
C HIS A 241 -26.80 19.70 -7.31
N ALA A 242 -25.88 18.73 -7.25
CA ALA A 242 -24.48 18.96 -7.54
C ALA A 242 -24.21 19.32 -9.01
N GLU A 243 -24.85 18.65 -9.96
CA GLU A 243 -24.74 18.92 -11.41
C GLU A 243 -25.30 20.29 -11.80
N VAL A 244 -26.39 20.72 -11.17
CA VAL A 244 -26.94 22.08 -11.34
C VAL A 244 -25.91 23.11 -10.88
N ARG A 245 -25.29 22.89 -9.73
CA ARG A 245 -24.22 23.77 -9.21
C ARG A 245 -22.99 23.78 -10.11
N LEU A 246 -22.57 22.62 -10.62
CA LEU A 246 -21.47 22.52 -11.57
C LEU A 246 -21.78 23.30 -12.87
N SER A 247 -23.01 23.16 -13.38
CA SER A 247 -23.48 23.88 -14.58
C SER A 247 -23.55 25.40 -14.36
N ALA A 248 -23.95 25.84 -13.17
CA ALA A 248 -23.88 27.25 -12.78
C ALA A 248 -22.44 27.76 -12.75
N ALA A 249 -21.53 27.01 -12.10
CA ALA A 249 -20.11 27.36 -12.03
C ALA A 249 -19.43 27.45 -13.41
N HIS A 250 -19.74 26.53 -14.33
CA HIS A 250 -19.25 26.59 -15.71
C HIS A 250 -19.71 27.88 -16.43
N ARG A 251 -20.98 28.27 -16.27
CA ARG A 251 -21.52 29.51 -16.84
C ARG A 251 -20.86 30.75 -16.26
N GLU A 252 -20.69 30.79 -14.94
CA GLU A 252 -20.03 31.92 -14.25
C GLU A 252 -18.57 32.10 -14.71
N GLN A 253 -17.85 31.01 -14.93
CA GLN A 253 -16.44 31.05 -15.35
C GLN A 253 -16.24 31.13 -16.88
N ASN A 254 -17.31 31.14 -17.68
CA ASN A 254 -17.25 31.07 -19.15
C ASN A 254 -16.41 29.89 -19.69
N VAL A 255 -16.44 28.75 -18.99
CA VAL A 255 -15.74 27.53 -19.39
C VAL A 255 -16.75 26.60 -20.07
N PRO A 256 -16.41 25.96 -21.21
CA PRO A 256 -17.29 24.96 -21.83
C PRO A 256 -17.75 23.91 -20.83
N LEU A 257 -19.01 23.48 -20.95
CA LEU A 257 -19.50 22.36 -20.15
C LEU A 257 -18.64 21.14 -20.48
N ALA A 258 -17.85 20.70 -19.50
CA ALA A 258 -17.06 19.49 -19.64
C ALA A 258 -17.85 18.33 -19.05
N GLU A 259 -17.86 17.19 -19.73
CA GLU A 259 -18.44 15.97 -19.16
C GLU A 259 -17.68 15.57 -17.90
N VAL A 260 -18.44 15.19 -16.87
CA VAL A 260 -17.90 14.68 -15.62
C VAL A 260 -17.14 13.39 -15.92
N THR A 261 -15.87 13.34 -15.51
CA THR A 261 -15.07 12.13 -15.68
C THR A 261 -15.59 11.10 -14.69
N SER A 262 -15.99 9.90 -15.14
CA SER A 262 -16.51 8.85 -14.25
C SER A 262 -15.39 8.17 -13.43
N HIS A 263 -14.48 8.94 -12.82
CA HIS A 263 -13.24 8.44 -12.21
C HIS A 263 -13.47 7.49 -11.03
N HIS A 264 -14.11 7.94 -9.95
CA HIS A 264 -14.38 7.11 -8.76
C HIS A 264 -15.33 5.97 -9.11
N LEU A 265 -16.30 6.23 -9.98
CA LEU A 265 -17.17 5.20 -10.55
C LEU A 265 -16.36 4.06 -11.18
N ARG A 266 -15.29 4.38 -11.91
CA ARG A 266 -14.38 3.40 -12.50
C ARG A 266 -13.54 2.67 -11.48
N GLU A 267 -13.03 3.37 -10.47
CA GLU A 267 -12.21 2.76 -9.43
C GLU A 267 -12.99 1.69 -8.65
N ILE A 268 -14.25 1.98 -8.31
CA ILE A 268 -15.17 0.99 -7.75
C ILE A 268 -15.33 -0.18 -8.72
N SER A 269 -15.51 0.11 -10.01
CA SER A 269 -15.69 -0.91 -11.06
C SER A 269 -14.47 -1.78 -11.32
N TYR A 270 -13.28 -1.42 -10.82
CA TYR A 270 -12.14 -2.32 -10.82
C TYR A 270 -12.23 -3.37 -9.71
N ASN A 271 -12.82 -2.98 -8.56
CA ASN A 271 -12.91 -3.83 -7.39
C ASN A 271 -14.18 -4.71 -7.39
N VAL A 272 -15.28 -4.26 -8.01
CA VAL A 272 -16.51 -5.07 -8.13
C VAL A 272 -16.28 -6.40 -8.88
N PRO A 273 -15.61 -6.46 -10.05
CA PRO A 273 -15.39 -7.71 -10.80
C PRO A 273 -14.35 -8.63 -10.17
N LEU A 274 -13.43 -8.10 -9.34
CA LEU A 274 -12.57 -8.95 -8.50
C LEU A 274 -13.42 -9.79 -7.54
N CYS A 275 -14.58 -9.29 -7.14
CA CYS A 275 -15.43 -9.87 -6.11
C CYS A 275 -16.73 -10.52 -6.64
N LYS A 276 -17.25 -10.13 -7.82
CA LYS A 276 -18.56 -10.55 -8.36
C LYS A 276 -18.45 -11.19 -9.75
N SER A 277 -19.12 -12.32 -9.96
CA SER A 277 -19.41 -12.84 -11.31
C SER A 277 -20.50 -11.98 -11.96
N VAL A 278 -20.18 -11.25 -13.03
CA VAL A 278 -21.17 -10.45 -13.77
C VAL A 278 -21.87 -11.35 -14.77
N GLU A 279 -23.08 -11.84 -14.45
CA GLU A 279 -23.85 -12.62 -15.43
C GLU A 279 -25.29 -12.13 -15.68
N TYR A 280 -25.85 -11.11 -15.00
CA TYR A 280 -27.32 -10.96 -15.09
C TYR A 280 -27.99 -9.59 -15.10
N LEU A 281 -27.36 -8.51 -15.55
CA LEU A 281 -28.10 -7.25 -15.78
C LEU A 281 -28.02 -6.79 -17.23
N MET A 282 -29.15 -7.01 -17.92
CA MET A 282 -29.55 -6.65 -19.28
C MET A 282 -29.36 -7.75 -20.35
N LYS A 283 -30.24 -8.76 -20.28
CA LYS A 283 -30.67 -9.52 -21.47
C LYS A 283 -31.45 -8.59 -22.41
N THR A 284 -30.77 -7.79 -23.22
CA THR A 284 -31.40 -7.22 -24.42
C THR A 284 -30.48 -7.10 -25.65
N ASP A 285 -29.17 -7.34 -25.56
CA ASP A 285 -28.33 -7.39 -26.77
C ASP A 285 -27.56 -8.71 -26.87
N ALA A 286 -27.84 -9.45 -27.94
CA ALA A 286 -27.48 -10.85 -28.17
C ALA A 286 -25.99 -11.15 -28.43
N ASN A 287 -25.04 -10.34 -27.94
CA ASN A 287 -23.58 -10.57 -28.09
C ASN A 287 -22.78 -10.23 -26.80
N GLY A 288 -23.38 -10.40 -25.62
CA GLY A 288 -22.80 -9.98 -24.33
C GLY A 288 -21.63 -10.83 -23.83
N THR A 289 -20.46 -10.20 -23.71
CA THR A 289 -19.19 -10.76 -23.17
C THR A 289 -19.24 -10.89 -21.64
N THR A 290 -19.18 -12.11 -21.08
CA THR A 290 -19.17 -12.35 -19.62
C THR A 290 -17.80 -12.03 -19.01
N VAL A 291 -17.74 -11.07 -18.09
CA VAL A 291 -16.54 -10.80 -17.28
C VAL A 291 -16.45 -11.85 -16.17
N ARG A 292 -15.33 -12.57 -16.14
CA ARG A 292 -15.06 -13.73 -15.28
C ARG A 292 -14.32 -13.32 -14.01
N SER A 293 -14.87 -13.59 -12.82
CA SER A 293 -14.38 -13.15 -11.51
C SER A 293 -13.37 -14.11 -10.86
N LEU A 294 -12.65 -13.63 -9.82
CA LEU A 294 -11.82 -14.50 -8.98
C LEU A 294 -12.63 -15.60 -8.28
N SER A 295 -13.92 -15.39 -8.02
CA SER A 295 -14.77 -16.45 -7.48
C SER A 295 -14.93 -17.64 -8.44
N GLN A 296 -14.87 -17.41 -9.75
CA GLN A 296 -15.04 -18.47 -10.75
C GLN A 296 -13.73 -19.21 -11.07
N TYR A 297 -12.58 -18.52 -11.02
CA TYR A 297 -11.28 -19.09 -11.44
C TYR A 297 -10.23 -19.18 -10.32
N GLY A 298 -10.47 -18.54 -9.17
CA GLY A 298 -9.53 -18.46 -8.06
C GLY A 298 -9.14 -19.82 -7.49
N GLY A 299 -10.01 -20.83 -7.61
CA GLY A 299 -9.74 -22.20 -7.19
C GLY A 299 -8.58 -22.90 -7.93
N ALA A 300 -8.09 -22.33 -9.04
CA ALA A 300 -6.93 -22.83 -9.79
C ALA A 300 -5.68 -21.94 -9.66
N LEU A 301 -5.83 -20.71 -9.13
CA LEU A 301 -4.72 -19.76 -9.03
C LEU A 301 -3.72 -20.16 -7.96
N LYS A 302 -2.44 -20.14 -8.35
CA LYS A 302 -1.25 -20.37 -7.52
C LYS A 302 -0.44 -19.11 -7.28
N ALA A 303 -0.42 -18.15 -8.21
CA ALA A 303 0.17 -16.84 -7.94
C ALA A 303 -0.72 -15.69 -8.38
N LEU A 304 -0.77 -14.64 -7.58
CA LEU A 304 -1.51 -13.42 -7.86
C LEU A 304 -0.64 -12.23 -7.51
N ARG A 305 -0.42 -11.31 -8.45
CA ARG A 305 0.27 -10.05 -8.18
C ARG A 305 -0.65 -8.87 -8.50
N LEU A 306 -0.82 -7.98 -7.53
CA LEU A 306 -1.63 -6.78 -7.60
C LEU A 306 -0.68 -5.58 -7.59
N TYR A 307 -0.68 -4.77 -8.64
CA TYR A 307 0.22 -3.62 -8.80
C TYR A 307 -0.58 -2.35 -8.99
N GLU A 308 -0.41 -1.37 -8.09
CA GLU A 308 -1.06 -0.06 -8.12
C GLU A 308 -2.60 -0.16 -8.25
N VAL A 309 -3.20 -1.20 -7.68
CA VAL A 309 -4.65 -1.39 -7.73
C VAL A 309 -5.32 -0.31 -6.86
N PRO A 310 -6.22 0.52 -7.43
CA PRO A 310 -6.90 1.58 -6.70
C PRO A 310 -7.95 1.00 -5.74
N MET A 311 -8.22 1.72 -4.66
CA MET A 311 -9.15 1.30 -3.59
C MET A 311 -8.89 -0.12 -3.03
N MET A 312 -7.69 -0.69 -3.20
CA MET A 312 -7.33 -1.99 -2.65
C MET A 312 -7.02 -1.84 -1.15
N ASP A 313 -7.79 -2.50 -0.28
CA ASP A 313 -7.60 -2.51 1.17
C ASP A 313 -7.50 -3.94 1.77
N LEU A 314 -7.42 -4.05 3.09
CA LEU A 314 -7.30 -5.34 3.80
C LEU A 314 -8.50 -6.28 3.58
N ARG A 315 -9.70 -5.73 3.41
CA ARG A 315 -10.93 -6.52 3.23
C ARG A 315 -10.93 -7.19 1.87
N ILE A 316 -10.48 -6.46 0.84
CA ILE A 316 -10.32 -7.00 -0.51
C ILE A 316 -9.26 -8.10 -0.53
N ILE A 317 -8.13 -7.91 0.17
CA ILE A 317 -7.12 -8.97 0.33
C ILE A 317 -7.74 -10.22 0.94
N GLU A 318 -8.52 -10.07 2.02
CA GLU A 318 -9.16 -11.21 2.68
C GLU A 318 -10.10 -11.96 1.74
N MET A 319 -10.96 -11.25 1.00
CA MET A 319 -11.84 -11.87 0.01
C MET A 319 -11.08 -12.57 -1.11
N ILE A 320 -9.97 -12.00 -1.57
CA ILE A 320 -9.09 -12.64 -2.55
C ILE A 320 -8.54 -13.96 -1.99
N LEU A 321 -8.09 -13.97 -0.74
CA LEU A 321 -7.60 -15.19 -0.08
C LEU A 321 -8.70 -16.24 0.12
N MET A 322 -9.93 -15.79 0.39
CA MET A 322 -11.10 -16.65 0.43
C MET A 322 -11.39 -17.30 -0.94
N ALA A 323 -11.34 -16.52 -2.03
CA ALA A 323 -11.60 -16.98 -3.38
C ALA A 323 -10.45 -17.82 -3.99
N CYS A 324 -9.22 -17.65 -3.51
CA CYS A 324 -8.01 -18.29 -4.04
C CYS A 324 -7.35 -19.24 -3.02
N PRO A 325 -7.99 -20.37 -2.64
CA PRO A 325 -7.49 -21.27 -1.59
C PRO A 325 -6.22 -22.08 -1.97
N LYS A 326 -5.79 -22.01 -3.23
CA LYS A 326 -4.57 -22.67 -3.73
C LYS A 326 -3.42 -21.69 -3.97
N LEU A 327 -3.56 -20.44 -3.53
CA LEU A 327 -2.55 -19.42 -3.72
C LEU A 327 -1.26 -19.76 -2.94
N GLU A 328 -0.15 -19.85 -3.66
CA GLU A 328 1.20 -20.08 -3.18
C GLU A 328 2.00 -18.77 -3.12
N ILE A 329 1.67 -17.77 -3.96
CA ILE A 329 2.32 -16.46 -4.01
C ILE A 329 1.27 -15.34 -4.08
N MET A 330 1.38 -14.34 -3.20
CA MET A 330 0.59 -13.11 -3.28
C MET A 330 1.50 -11.89 -3.30
N GLY A 331 1.46 -11.13 -4.40
CA GLY A 331 2.08 -9.83 -4.52
C GLY A 331 1.09 -8.69 -4.34
N ILE A 332 1.43 -7.75 -3.47
CA ILE A 332 0.68 -6.51 -3.22
C ILE A 332 1.70 -5.38 -3.33
N ILE A 333 1.66 -4.65 -4.45
CA ILE A 333 2.71 -3.71 -4.83
C ILE A 333 2.08 -2.34 -5.07
N LYS A 334 2.44 -1.34 -4.26
CA LYS A 334 2.01 0.06 -4.36
C LYS A 334 0.49 0.27 -4.46
N CYS A 335 -0.28 -0.64 -3.87
CA CYS A 335 -1.75 -0.54 -3.85
C CYS A 335 -2.21 0.67 -3.03
N GLU A 336 -3.24 1.37 -3.51
CA GLU A 336 -3.50 2.77 -3.12
C GLU A 336 -3.81 2.97 -1.62
N LEU A 337 -4.58 2.08 -1.01
CA LEU A 337 -4.97 2.18 0.40
C LEU A 337 -4.08 1.34 1.33
N LEU A 338 -3.04 0.70 0.79
CA LEU A 338 -2.14 -0.18 1.55
C LEU A 338 -0.76 0.44 1.75
N HIS A 339 -0.59 1.08 2.90
CA HIS A 339 0.68 1.62 3.38
C HIS A 339 1.45 0.64 4.29
N VAL A 340 2.68 1.00 4.68
CA VAL A 340 3.56 0.17 5.51
C VAL A 340 2.95 -0.28 6.85
N GLY A 341 2.07 0.52 7.46
CA GLY A 341 1.37 0.14 8.70
C GLY A 341 0.59 -1.19 8.60
N HIS A 342 0.14 -1.58 7.41
CA HIS A 342 -0.69 -2.77 7.18
C HIS A 342 0.09 -4.08 7.12
N ILE A 343 1.43 -4.09 7.10
CA ILE A 343 2.20 -5.34 6.97
C ILE A 343 1.87 -6.35 8.07
N ASN A 344 1.65 -5.88 9.30
CA ASN A 344 1.34 -6.77 10.43
C ASN A 344 -0.06 -7.38 10.31
N ASP A 345 -1.03 -6.64 9.76
CA ASP A 345 -2.40 -7.12 9.53
C ASP A 345 -2.45 -8.08 8.33
N ILE A 346 -1.68 -7.78 7.27
CA ILE A 346 -1.53 -8.68 6.12
C ILE A 346 -0.94 -10.02 6.56
N LEU A 347 0.07 -10.03 7.44
CA LEU A 347 0.62 -11.26 8.01
C LEU A 347 -0.42 -12.03 8.83
N ASP A 348 -1.26 -11.33 9.60
CA ASP A 348 -2.37 -11.95 10.34
C ASP A 348 -3.39 -12.58 9.37
N LEU A 349 -3.74 -11.90 8.28
CA LEU A 349 -4.60 -12.45 7.22
C LEU A 349 -3.99 -13.66 6.51
N VAL A 350 -2.69 -13.62 6.19
CA VAL A 350 -1.98 -14.76 5.59
C VAL A 350 -2.01 -15.95 6.53
N HIS A 351 -1.77 -15.72 7.83
CA HIS A 351 -1.81 -16.76 8.85
C HIS A 351 -3.21 -17.35 8.98
N TRP A 352 -4.22 -16.51 9.18
CA TRP A 352 -5.62 -16.90 9.27
C TRP A 352 -6.05 -17.77 8.07
N ASN A 353 -5.73 -17.31 6.86
CA ASN A 353 -6.04 -18.06 5.65
C ASN A 353 -5.31 -19.41 5.62
N SER A 354 -4.03 -19.47 6.02
CA SER A 354 -3.26 -20.71 6.08
C SER A 354 -3.89 -21.76 7.00
N LYS A 355 -4.44 -21.31 8.14
CA LYS A 355 -5.15 -22.17 9.10
C LYS A 355 -6.47 -22.67 8.54
N ARG A 356 -7.25 -21.76 7.95
CA ARG A 356 -8.52 -22.07 7.30
C ARG A 356 -8.40 -23.11 6.18
N VAL A 357 -7.35 -23.03 5.35
CA VAL A 357 -7.15 -23.96 4.23
C VAL A 357 -6.25 -25.16 4.57
N ALA A 358 -5.80 -25.27 5.83
CA ALA A 358 -4.88 -26.29 6.32
C ALA A 358 -3.60 -26.44 5.46
N LYS A 359 -2.95 -25.31 5.12
CA LYS A 359 -1.70 -25.27 4.34
C LYS A 359 -0.66 -24.38 5.01
N ASN A 360 0.56 -24.43 4.48
CA ASN A 360 1.59 -23.48 4.81
C ASN A 360 1.18 -22.06 4.36
N PRO A 361 1.62 -21.02 5.10
CA PRO A 361 1.52 -19.64 4.65
C PRO A 361 2.08 -19.47 3.23
N MET A 362 1.37 -18.73 2.40
CA MET A 362 1.82 -18.39 1.05
C MET A 362 3.00 -17.40 1.11
N ASN A 363 3.79 -17.36 0.03
CA ASN A 363 4.86 -16.38 -0.13
C ASN A 363 4.28 -14.98 -0.38
N LEU A 364 4.52 -14.06 0.56
CA LEU A 364 4.03 -12.69 0.51
C LEU A 364 5.07 -11.74 -0.08
N GLN A 365 4.73 -11.08 -1.19
CA GLN A 365 5.51 -10.03 -1.82
C GLN A 365 4.83 -8.67 -1.59
N PHE A 366 5.15 -8.00 -0.48
CA PHE A 366 4.53 -6.72 -0.12
C PHE A 366 5.47 -5.53 -0.38
N TYR A 367 5.07 -4.63 -1.28
CA TYR A 367 5.66 -3.30 -1.40
C TYR A 367 4.55 -2.29 -1.08
N PRO A 368 4.61 -1.58 0.06
CA PRO A 368 3.57 -0.62 0.42
C PRO A 368 3.54 0.56 -0.54
N ARG A 369 2.43 1.31 -0.54
CA ARG A 369 2.39 2.61 -1.21
C ARG A 369 3.56 3.47 -0.72
N ALA A 370 4.26 4.06 -1.69
CA ALA A 370 5.42 4.90 -1.45
C ALA A 370 5.31 6.20 -2.26
N TYR A 371 5.68 7.31 -1.63
CA TYR A 371 5.65 8.65 -2.23
C TYR A 371 7.06 9.11 -2.55
N SER A 372 7.62 8.53 -3.61
CA SER A 372 8.98 8.78 -4.09
C SER A 372 9.04 9.35 -5.51
N ASN A 373 7.90 9.59 -6.17
CA ASN A 373 7.89 9.91 -7.60
C ASN A 373 8.12 11.40 -7.88
N ARG A 374 8.98 11.65 -8.88
CA ARG A 374 9.35 12.95 -9.50
C ARG A 374 8.16 13.83 -9.87
N SER A 375 7.03 13.21 -10.19
CA SER A 375 5.81 13.84 -10.74
C SER A 375 4.86 14.39 -9.69
N ASN A 376 5.07 14.06 -8.41
CA ASN A 376 4.10 14.36 -7.37
C ASN A 376 4.38 15.76 -6.80
N ASN A 377 3.33 16.56 -6.57
CA ASN A 377 3.41 17.89 -5.95
C ASN A 377 3.70 17.80 -4.42
N CYS A 378 4.59 16.89 -4.01
CA CYS A 378 5.09 16.79 -2.64
C CYS A 378 6.18 17.82 -2.37
N ILE A 379 6.13 18.44 -1.20
CA ILE A 379 7.21 19.20 -0.58
C ILE A 379 8.15 18.18 0.08
N GLY A 380 9.05 17.62 -0.72
CA GLY A 380 10.11 16.72 -0.26
C GLY A 380 9.81 15.23 -0.46
N THR A 381 10.85 14.42 -0.28
CA THR A 381 10.82 12.97 -0.49
C THR A 381 10.65 12.26 0.85
N HIS A 382 9.40 12.11 1.26
CA HIS A 382 9.04 11.49 2.53
C HIS A 382 8.96 9.96 2.45
N THR A 383 8.73 9.39 1.26
CA THR A 383 8.53 7.96 0.95
C THR A 383 7.37 7.28 1.70
N VAL A 384 7.31 7.38 3.03
CA VAL A 384 6.36 6.69 3.91
C VAL A 384 4.97 7.30 3.91
N SER A 385 4.89 8.64 3.88
CA SER A 385 3.65 9.41 3.93
C SER A 385 3.69 10.49 2.85
N TRP A 386 2.52 10.97 2.46
CA TRP A 386 2.45 12.14 1.59
C TRP A 386 2.64 13.38 2.42
N ASP A 387 1.85 13.57 3.48
CA ASP A 387 1.99 14.72 4.37
C ASP A 387 3.03 14.41 5.47
N PRO A 388 3.71 15.43 6.03
CA PRO A 388 4.50 15.23 7.24
C PRO A 388 3.61 14.66 8.35
N LEU A 389 4.13 13.75 9.17
CA LEU A 389 3.37 13.14 10.27
C LEU A 389 3.78 13.70 11.62
N ASN A 390 2.82 13.88 12.53
CA ASN A 390 3.08 14.31 13.92
C ASN A 390 3.53 13.14 14.83
N THR A 391 4.21 12.14 14.26
CA THR A 391 4.79 11.02 14.98
C THR A 391 6.28 10.89 14.65
N ASN A 392 7.02 10.14 15.45
CA ASN A 392 8.39 9.77 15.09
C ASN A 392 8.34 8.63 14.07
N VAL A 393 8.30 8.98 12.79
CA VAL A 393 8.15 8.03 11.68
C VAL A 393 9.26 6.98 11.71
N LEU A 394 10.53 7.37 11.82
CA LEU A 394 11.65 6.43 11.77
C LEU A 394 11.59 5.36 12.87
N THR A 395 11.44 5.75 14.14
CA THR A 395 11.32 4.78 15.25
C THR A 395 10.06 3.93 15.10
N SER A 396 8.98 4.50 14.57
CA SER A 396 7.74 3.74 14.35
C SER A 396 7.87 2.73 13.21
N ILE A 397 8.61 3.06 12.14
CA ILE A 397 8.96 2.12 11.07
C ILE A 397 9.81 0.98 11.63
N PHE A 398 10.86 1.26 12.42
CA PHE A 398 11.65 0.17 13.02
C PHE A 398 10.81 -0.70 13.96
N ALA A 399 9.89 -0.12 14.73
CA ALA A 399 8.96 -0.91 15.55
C ALA A 399 8.00 -1.77 14.70
N THR A 400 7.48 -1.24 13.60
CA THR A 400 6.61 -1.96 12.66
C THR A 400 7.35 -3.09 11.97
N VAL A 401 8.58 -2.85 11.49
CA VAL A 401 9.44 -3.85 10.84
C VAL A 401 9.89 -4.91 11.84
N PHE A 402 10.22 -4.53 13.08
CA PHE A 402 10.50 -5.48 14.15
C PHE A 402 9.34 -6.45 14.34
N LEU A 403 8.12 -5.94 14.53
CA LEU A 403 6.94 -6.78 14.76
C LEU A 403 6.66 -7.68 13.55
N ALA A 404 6.78 -7.13 12.33
CA ALA A 404 6.58 -7.89 11.10
C ALA A 404 7.59 -9.03 10.96
N ALA A 405 8.88 -8.78 11.23
CA ALA A 405 9.91 -9.81 11.20
C ALA A 405 9.65 -10.92 12.23
N MET A 406 9.30 -10.55 13.47
CA MET A 406 8.98 -11.51 14.53
C MET A 406 7.74 -12.38 14.21
N LYS A 407 6.79 -11.87 13.42
CA LYS A 407 5.61 -12.62 12.94
C LYS A 407 5.92 -13.49 11.71
N ALA A 408 6.67 -12.95 10.75
CA ALA A 408 6.96 -13.60 9.49
C ALA A 408 7.87 -14.83 9.65
N LEU A 409 8.82 -14.78 10.59
CA LEU A 409 9.78 -15.88 10.82
C LEU A 409 9.14 -17.22 11.19
N PRO A 410 8.26 -17.32 12.22
CA PRO A 410 7.53 -18.55 12.51
C PRO A 410 6.66 -19.06 11.35
N MET A 411 6.28 -18.17 10.42
CA MET A 411 5.48 -18.49 9.25
C MET A 411 6.33 -18.93 8.05
N GLY A 412 7.67 -18.85 8.14
CA GLY A 412 8.57 -19.13 7.02
C GLY A 412 8.52 -18.08 5.91
N ILE A 413 8.05 -16.86 6.20
CA ILE A 413 7.95 -15.76 5.22
C ILE A 413 9.20 -14.88 5.33
N ASP A 414 9.87 -14.67 4.19
CA ASP A 414 11.01 -13.77 4.08
C ASP A 414 10.59 -12.38 3.57
N LEU A 415 10.62 -11.40 4.46
CA LEU A 415 10.30 -10.00 4.12
C LEU A 415 11.54 -9.14 3.85
N LEU A 416 12.71 -9.51 4.38
CA LEU A 416 13.81 -8.56 4.63
C LEU A 416 15.13 -8.93 3.97
N SER A 417 15.26 -10.14 3.42
CA SER A 417 16.46 -10.49 2.66
C SER A 417 16.64 -9.61 1.43
N LYS A 418 17.86 -9.58 0.93
CA LYS A 418 18.23 -8.84 -0.28
C LYS A 418 17.31 -9.23 -1.46
N GLY A 419 16.71 -8.23 -2.09
CA GLY A 419 15.86 -8.41 -3.27
C GLY A 419 14.37 -8.56 -2.96
N GLN A 420 13.97 -8.76 -1.70
CA GLN A 420 12.55 -8.81 -1.33
C GLN A 420 11.87 -7.44 -1.53
N GLU A 421 10.59 -7.47 -1.91
CA GLU A 421 9.84 -6.25 -2.21
C GLU A 421 9.73 -5.32 -1.00
N PHE A 422 9.48 -5.88 0.19
CA PHE A 422 9.40 -5.08 1.41
C PHE A 422 10.76 -4.49 1.80
N ARG A 423 11.86 -5.24 1.58
CA ARG A 423 13.22 -4.74 1.77
C ARG A 423 13.54 -3.55 0.84
N ARG A 424 13.12 -3.62 -0.43
CA ARG A 424 13.30 -2.50 -1.38
C ARG A 424 12.61 -1.23 -0.91
N PHE A 425 11.39 -1.35 -0.36
CA PHE A 425 10.71 -0.21 0.26
C PHE A 425 11.45 0.29 1.51
N PHE A 426 11.89 -0.62 2.39
CA PHE A 426 12.57 -0.25 3.63
C PHE A 426 13.86 0.53 3.38
N ASP A 427 14.62 0.15 2.34
CA ASP A 427 15.85 0.85 1.94
C ASP A 427 15.55 2.29 1.41
N LEU A 428 14.32 2.59 0.98
CA LEU A 428 13.87 3.91 0.53
C LEU A 428 13.35 4.83 1.66
N VAL A 429 13.20 4.33 2.88
CA VAL A 429 12.69 5.14 4.00
C VAL A 429 13.73 6.18 4.43
N PRO A 430 13.37 7.48 4.58
CA PRO A 430 14.30 8.52 5.01
C PRO A 430 14.97 8.21 6.36
N MET A 431 16.27 7.90 6.31
CA MET A 431 17.09 7.58 7.48
C MET A 431 18.57 7.84 7.17
N LYS A 432 19.41 8.01 8.20
CA LYS A 432 20.85 8.13 7.95
C LYS A 432 21.34 6.86 7.24
N PRO A 433 22.13 6.98 6.15
CA PRO A 433 22.63 5.83 5.42
C PRO A 433 23.25 4.78 6.34
N GLY A 434 22.85 3.52 6.16
CA GLY A 434 23.30 2.39 6.98
C GLY A 434 22.53 2.16 8.28
N GLN A 435 21.65 3.06 8.73
CA GLN A 435 20.83 2.81 9.92
C GLN A 435 19.95 1.57 9.79
N GLY A 436 19.26 1.41 8.65
CA GLY A 436 18.48 0.21 8.38
C GLY A 436 19.33 -1.06 8.42
N ALA A 437 20.56 -1.01 7.90
CA ALA A 437 21.51 -2.13 7.92
C ALA A 437 21.93 -2.52 9.34
N VAL A 438 22.24 -1.54 10.18
CA VAL A 438 22.60 -1.76 11.60
C VAL A 438 21.43 -2.34 12.38
N PHE A 439 20.22 -1.82 12.15
CA PHE A 439 19.00 -2.36 12.75
C PHE A 439 18.77 -3.83 12.36
N LEU A 440 18.81 -4.14 11.06
CA LEU A 440 18.63 -5.51 10.57
C LEU A 440 19.75 -6.43 11.07
N HIS A 441 20.99 -5.95 11.14
CA HIS A 441 22.11 -6.74 11.67
C HIS A 441 21.87 -7.15 13.12
N HIS A 442 21.56 -6.20 14.01
CA HIS A 442 21.36 -6.50 15.42
C HIS A 442 20.10 -7.34 15.65
N LEU A 443 19.02 -7.04 14.93
CA LEU A 443 17.78 -7.81 15.01
C LEU A 443 18.01 -9.29 14.65
N PHE A 444 18.62 -9.56 13.51
CA PHE A 444 18.84 -10.92 13.04
C PHE A 444 19.98 -11.64 13.76
N THR A 445 21.00 -10.92 14.24
CA THR A 445 22.01 -11.52 15.13
C THR A 445 21.39 -12.01 16.43
N TRP A 446 20.45 -11.24 17.00
CA TRP A 446 19.68 -11.67 18.15
C TRP A 446 18.75 -12.85 17.82
N ILE A 447 18.05 -12.82 16.67
CA ILE A 447 17.18 -13.92 16.20
C ILE A 447 17.98 -15.21 16.08
N ASP A 448 19.13 -15.20 15.39
CA ASP A 448 19.95 -16.39 15.17
C ASP A 448 20.44 -16.99 16.50
N ALA A 449 20.83 -16.12 17.45
CA ALA A 449 21.16 -16.56 18.79
C ALA A 449 19.96 -17.20 19.51
N ALA A 450 18.76 -16.60 19.38
CA ALA A 450 17.53 -17.07 20.02
C ALA A 450 16.92 -18.32 19.35
N ALA A 451 17.17 -18.55 18.06
CA ALA A 451 16.62 -19.65 17.26
C ALA A 451 17.17 -21.03 17.66
N SER A 452 18.25 -21.08 18.46
CA SER A 452 18.74 -22.28 19.11
C SER A 452 18.51 -22.18 20.63
N PRO A 453 17.32 -22.51 21.16
CA PRO A 453 16.97 -22.27 22.56
C PRO A 453 17.96 -22.88 23.58
N PRO A 454 18.48 -24.11 23.40
CA PRO A 454 19.52 -24.64 24.29
C PRO A 454 20.78 -23.76 24.28
N SER A 455 21.21 -23.30 23.11
CA SER A 455 22.39 -22.44 22.96
C SER A 455 22.15 -21.05 23.55
N TYR A 456 20.97 -20.46 23.33
CA TYR A 456 20.62 -19.16 23.88
C TYR A 456 20.58 -19.18 25.40
N VAL A 457 19.93 -20.17 26.01
CA VAL A 457 19.83 -20.31 27.47
C VAL A 457 21.22 -20.46 28.11
N LEU A 458 22.14 -21.16 27.43
CA LEU A 458 23.51 -21.35 27.87
C LEU A 458 24.42 -20.11 27.68
N LEU A 459 23.98 -19.08 26.96
CA LEU A 459 24.75 -17.84 26.85
C LEU A 459 24.87 -17.16 28.23
N PRO A 460 26.06 -16.62 28.56
CA PRO A 460 26.22 -15.74 29.72
C PRO A 460 25.23 -14.58 29.70
N ASP A 461 24.69 -14.21 30.86
CA ASP A 461 23.67 -13.17 30.95
C ASP A 461 24.14 -11.82 30.39
N ASP A 462 25.41 -11.46 30.58
CA ASP A 462 25.99 -10.24 30.02
C ASP A 462 25.99 -10.22 28.48
N VAL A 463 26.16 -11.39 27.85
CA VAL A 463 26.07 -11.54 26.38
C VAL A 463 24.63 -11.43 25.91
N LYS A 464 23.68 -12.06 26.62
CA LYS A 464 22.25 -11.93 26.30
C LYS A 464 21.79 -10.48 26.41
N GLU A 465 22.15 -9.82 27.53
CA GLU A 465 21.81 -8.43 27.76
C GLU A 465 22.38 -7.52 26.68
N ASP A 466 23.63 -7.70 26.27
CA ASP A 466 24.24 -6.90 25.20
C ASP A 466 23.49 -7.09 23.87
N LEU A 467 23.18 -8.32 23.46
CA LEU A 467 22.40 -8.59 22.25
C LEU A 467 21.03 -7.88 22.29
N GLU A 468 20.31 -8.01 23.40
CA GLU A 468 19.01 -7.36 23.58
C GLU A 468 19.13 -5.83 23.56
N ASP A 469 20.16 -5.30 24.19
CA ASP A 469 20.44 -3.88 24.29
C ASP A 469 20.79 -3.28 22.92
N GLN A 470 21.55 -3.98 22.07
CA GLN A 470 21.83 -3.55 20.69
C GLN A 470 20.54 -3.46 19.84
N VAL A 471 19.61 -4.40 20.01
CA VAL A 471 18.28 -4.35 19.36
C VAL A 471 17.52 -3.10 19.82
N VAL A 472 17.44 -2.85 21.13
CA VAL A 472 16.75 -1.66 21.67
C VAL A 472 17.39 -0.36 21.21
N MET A 473 18.72 -0.27 21.23
CA MET A 473 19.44 0.92 20.77
C MET A 473 19.23 1.17 19.28
N SER A 474 19.23 0.12 18.45
CA SER A 474 18.98 0.25 17.02
C SER A 474 17.54 0.69 16.73
N LEU A 475 16.56 0.15 17.45
CA LEU A 475 15.16 0.59 17.35
C LEU A 475 14.99 2.08 17.71
N LEU A 476 15.75 2.58 18.68
CA LEU A 476 15.71 3.97 19.15
C LEU A 476 16.59 4.94 18.35
N MET A 477 17.21 4.53 17.23
CA MET A 477 18.05 5.41 16.40
C MET A 477 17.34 6.67 15.87
N GLY A 478 16.02 6.65 15.77
CA GLY A 478 15.20 7.83 15.45
C GLY A 478 14.97 8.80 16.61
N CYS A 479 15.47 8.49 17.81
CA CYS A 479 15.34 9.31 19.01
C CYS A 479 16.69 9.88 19.45
N ASP A 480 16.72 11.14 19.90
CA ASP A 480 17.91 11.78 20.46
C ASP A 480 18.31 11.20 21.86
N ARG A 481 17.63 10.17 22.34
CA ARG A 481 17.84 9.58 23.68
C ARG A 481 18.88 8.46 23.60
N LYS A 482 19.98 8.64 24.32
CA LYS A 482 20.99 7.60 24.53
C LYS A 482 20.55 6.64 25.65
N LEU A 483 20.66 5.34 25.39
CA LEU A 483 20.41 4.31 26.40
C LEU A 483 21.53 4.33 27.44
N LYS A 484 21.17 4.49 28.71
CA LYS A 484 22.11 4.35 29.83
C LYS A 484 21.91 3.00 30.48
N ARG A 485 23.00 2.28 30.79
CA ARG A 485 22.93 0.94 31.40
C ARG A 485 22.08 0.89 32.67
N ARG A 486 22.11 1.96 33.49
CA ARG A 486 21.28 2.08 34.71
C ARG A 486 19.76 2.14 34.45
N GLN A 487 19.35 2.50 33.23
CA GLN A 487 17.94 2.61 32.83
C GLN A 487 17.44 1.34 32.13
N ARG A 488 18.28 0.32 31.96
CA ARG A 488 17.90 -0.93 31.27
C ARG A 488 16.60 -1.51 31.81
N ARG A 489 16.47 -1.64 33.13
CA ARG A 489 15.25 -2.16 33.77
C ARG A 489 13.98 -1.39 33.39
N GLU A 490 14.06 -0.06 33.30
CA GLU A 490 12.95 0.80 32.89
C GLU A 490 12.61 0.57 31.41
N HIS A 491 13.62 0.44 30.55
CA HIS A 491 13.42 0.15 29.14
C HIS A 491 12.80 -1.21 28.86
N PHE A 492 13.08 -2.23 29.68
CA PHE A 492 12.49 -3.56 29.54
C PHE A 492 11.17 -3.73 30.30
N GLN A 493 10.63 -2.66 30.90
CA GLN A 493 9.29 -2.70 31.48
C GLN A 493 8.24 -2.94 30.38
N LYS A 494 7.35 -3.90 30.63
CA LYS A 494 6.33 -4.34 29.67
C LYS A 494 5.01 -3.62 29.91
N HIS A 495 4.41 -3.14 28.84
CA HIS A 495 3.11 -2.47 28.84
C HIS A 495 2.26 -2.98 27.68
N THR A 496 0.94 -3.04 27.89
CA THR A 496 -0.01 -3.50 26.87
C THR A 496 -0.56 -2.31 26.09
N CYS A 497 -0.55 -2.40 24.77
CA CYS A 497 -1.16 -1.40 23.90
C CYS A 497 -2.68 -1.50 23.96
N SER A 498 -3.36 -0.39 24.23
CA SER A 498 -4.83 -0.28 24.25
C SER A 498 -5.51 -0.53 22.91
N ARG A 499 -4.77 -0.41 21.79
CA ARG A 499 -5.31 -0.62 20.43
C ARG A 499 -5.13 -2.05 19.97
N CYS A 500 -3.88 -2.46 19.69
CA CYS A 500 -3.63 -3.81 19.18
C CYS A 500 -3.53 -4.89 20.27
N SER A 501 -3.69 -4.55 21.56
CA SER A 501 -3.60 -5.48 22.70
C SER A 501 -2.27 -6.26 22.82
N ASN A 502 -1.27 -5.98 21.99
CA ASN A 502 0.06 -6.53 22.12
C ASN A 502 0.78 -5.93 23.33
N THR A 503 1.59 -6.74 24.00
CA THR A 503 2.43 -6.28 25.10
C THR A 503 3.84 -6.02 24.59
N PHE A 504 4.37 -4.83 24.82
CA PHE A 504 5.70 -4.44 24.38
C PHE A 504 6.54 -3.86 25.51
N ILE A 505 7.85 -3.86 25.34
CA ILE A 505 8.75 -3.09 26.19
C ILE A 505 8.62 -1.58 25.95
N ARG A 506 9.01 -0.78 26.94
CA ARG A 506 8.89 0.68 26.98
C ARG A 506 9.33 1.43 25.69
N PRO A 507 10.43 1.06 24.98
CA PRO A 507 10.83 1.67 23.70
C PRO A 507 9.76 1.69 22.60
N PHE A 508 8.84 0.74 22.58
CA PHE A 508 7.72 0.71 21.63
C PHE A 508 6.64 1.75 21.91
N PHE A 509 6.77 2.53 22.98
CA PHE A 509 5.86 3.60 23.35
C PHE A 509 6.55 4.97 23.29
N ARG A 510 5.74 6.00 23.06
CA ARG A 510 6.19 7.39 23.11
C ARG A 510 6.56 7.81 24.54
N PRO A 511 7.56 8.69 24.75
CA PRO A 511 7.86 9.28 26.06
C PRO A 511 6.63 9.81 26.80
N GLU A 512 5.75 10.46 26.06
CA GLU A 512 4.53 11.10 26.55
C GLU A 512 3.56 10.11 27.22
N MET A 513 3.65 8.82 26.91
CA MET A 513 2.80 7.79 27.51
C MET A 513 3.07 7.59 29.01
N ASP A 514 4.25 7.94 29.52
CA ASP A 514 4.56 7.82 30.97
C ASP A 514 3.63 8.67 31.84
N THR A 515 3.09 9.74 31.27
CA THR A 515 2.18 10.65 31.96
C THR A 515 0.71 10.27 31.80
N ARG A 516 0.40 9.26 30.96
CA ARG A 516 -0.96 8.83 30.65
C ARG A 516 -1.34 7.60 31.43
N ARG A 517 -2.65 7.44 31.71
CA ARG A 517 -3.20 6.21 32.29
C ARG A 517 -2.95 5.03 31.35
N LEU A 518 -2.71 3.85 31.92
CA LEU A 518 -2.36 2.63 31.19
C LEU A 518 -3.37 2.26 30.08
N GLU A 519 -4.65 2.53 30.30
CA GLU A 519 -5.75 2.32 29.35
C GLU A 519 -5.63 3.16 28.06
N TYR A 520 -4.80 4.21 28.05
CA TYR A 520 -4.57 5.08 26.89
C TYR A 520 -3.19 4.88 26.26
N TRP A 521 -2.44 3.85 26.67
CA TRP A 521 -1.13 3.59 26.10
C TRP A 521 -1.28 3.05 24.69
N VAL A 522 -0.72 3.77 23.72
CA VAL A 522 -0.72 3.37 22.30
C VAL A 522 0.72 3.15 21.88
N CYS A 523 1.00 1.98 21.30
CA CYS A 523 2.33 1.67 20.79
C CYS A 523 2.61 2.42 19.48
N ARG A 524 3.90 2.56 19.15
CA ARG A 524 4.38 3.24 17.94
C ARG A 524 3.89 2.61 16.65
N VAL A 525 3.65 1.30 16.65
CA VAL A 525 3.08 0.59 15.48
C VAL A 525 1.67 1.10 15.20
N CYS A 526 0.80 1.13 16.23
CA CYS A 526 -0.55 1.66 16.11
C CYS A 526 -0.59 3.18 15.87
N ASP A 527 0.31 3.95 16.49
CA ASP A 527 0.40 5.39 16.24
C ASP A 527 0.71 5.69 14.76
N LEU A 528 1.65 4.95 14.16
CA LEU A 528 1.99 5.11 12.73
C LEU A 528 0.85 4.67 11.83
N HIS A 529 0.25 3.52 12.12
CA HIS A 529 -0.90 3.01 11.36
C HIS A 529 -2.06 4.01 11.37
N TYR A 530 -2.42 4.51 12.55
CA TYR A 530 -3.47 5.52 12.69
C TYR A 530 -3.14 6.80 11.93
N ALA A 531 -1.89 7.28 12.02
CA ALA A 531 -1.47 8.49 11.32
C ALA A 531 -1.55 8.34 9.79
N LEU A 532 -1.16 7.19 9.24
CA LEU A 532 -1.22 6.93 7.79
C LEU A 532 -2.65 6.68 7.29
N ASN A 533 -3.51 6.08 8.11
CA ASN A 533 -4.92 5.93 7.76
C ASN A 533 -5.68 7.26 7.75
N GLY A 534 -5.26 8.22 8.57
CA GLY A 534 -5.84 9.56 8.63
C GLY A 534 -5.38 10.53 7.54
N GLU A 535 -4.54 10.10 6.59
CA GLU A 535 -4.17 10.95 5.45
C GLU A 535 -5.37 11.12 4.50
N THR A 536 -5.63 12.37 4.08
CA THR A 536 -6.82 12.76 3.31
C THR A 536 -6.51 13.17 1.86
N HIS A 537 -5.24 13.31 1.50
CA HIS A 537 -4.83 13.59 0.11
C HIS A 537 -5.34 12.48 -0.82
N HIS A 538 -5.48 12.75 -2.12
CA HIS A 538 -5.98 11.77 -3.09
C HIS A 538 -7.30 11.09 -2.70
N ARG A 539 -8.18 11.81 -2.00
CA ARG A 539 -9.49 11.30 -1.53
C ARG A 539 -9.39 9.99 -0.75
N LEU A 540 -8.29 9.73 -0.05
CA LEU A 540 -8.08 8.40 0.56
C LEU A 540 -9.08 8.08 1.67
N THR A 541 -9.65 9.08 2.33
CA THR A 541 -10.71 8.87 3.32
C THR A 541 -12.01 8.51 2.60
N GLU A 542 -12.41 9.31 1.61
CA GLU A 542 -13.64 9.08 0.84
C GLU A 542 -13.63 7.75 0.08
N LYS A 543 -12.46 7.32 -0.42
CA LYS A 543 -12.30 6.00 -1.04
C LYS A 543 -12.51 4.86 -0.04
N ARG A 544 -12.06 5.01 1.22
CA ARG A 544 -12.33 4.02 2.28
C ARG A 544 -13.82 4.01 2.64
N ASP A 545 -14.44 5.18 2.77
CA ASP A 545 -15.88 5.31 3.06
C ASP A 545 -16.75 4.67 1.96
N LEU A 546 -16.35 4.82 0.69
CA LEU A 546 -16.99 4.13 -0.44
C LEU A 546 -16.91 2.60 -0.31
N LEU A 547 -15.77 2.07 0.12
CA LEU A 547 -15.62 0.64 0.36
C LEU A 547 -16.43 0.17 1.58
N ASP A 548 -16.61 1.01 2.59
CA ASP A 548 -17.48 0.69 3.75
C ASP A 548 -18.92 0.48 3.29
N ALA A 549 -19.45 1.38 2.46
CA ALA A 549 -20.76 1.22 1.83
C ALA A 549 -20.81 -0.01 0.90
N PHE A 550 -19.71 -0.32 0.22
CA PHE A 550 -19.63 -1.46 -0.67
C PHE A 550 -19.53 -2.79 0.08
N PHE A 551 -18.93 -2.85 1.27
CA PHE A 551 -18.77 -4.09 2.04
C PHE A 551 -19.74 -4.25 3.21
N SER A 552 -20.56 -3.25 3.52
CA SER A 552 -21.63 -3.39 4.52
C SER A 552 -22.55 -4.58 4.21
N SER A 553 -22.73 -5.47 5.18
CA SER A 553 -23.65 -6.61 5.07
C SER A 553 -25.10 -6.12 5.25
N PRO A 554 -26.06 -6.54 4.40
CA PRO A 554 -27.47 -6.15 4.51
C PRO A 554 -28.14 -6.71 5.78
N ASP A 555 -27.74 -7.90 6.24
CA ASP A 555 -28.20 -8.49 7.50
C ASP A 555 -27.28 -8.06 8.66
N GLY A 556 -27.18 -6.74 8.85
CA GLY A 556 -26.49 -6.11 9.97
C GLY A 556 -27.13 -6.39 11.34
N ASP A 557 -28.03 -7.37 11.43
CA ASP A 557 -28.47 -7.91 12.71
C ASP A 557 -27.26 -8.59 13.34
N VAL A 558 -26.60 -7.81 14.19
CA VAL A 558 -25.77 -8.19 15.32
C VAL A 558 -25.82 -9.70 15.47
N ARG A 559 -24.89 -10.41 14.82
CA ARG A 559 -24.48 -11.70 15.34
C ARG A 559 -24.05 -11.36 16.74
N ARG A 560 -24.97 -11.53 17.70
CA ARG A 560 -24.67 -11.46 19.13
C ARG A 560 -23.40 -12.25 19.28
N PRO A 561 -22.42 -11.80 20.08
CA PRO A 561 -21.20 -12.56 20.31
C PRO A 561 -21.61 -13.93 20.86
N GLY A 562 -21.87 -14.87 19.95
CA GLY A 562 -21.76 -16.28 20.21
C GLY A 562 -20.34 -16.46 20.68
N ARG A 563 -20.15 -17.33 21.65
CA ARG A 563 -18.82 -17.64 22.16
C ARG A 563 -17.96 -18.04 20.97
N PHE A 564 -17.06 -17.14 20.53
CA PHE A 564 -16.13 -17.44 19.45
C PHE A 564 -15.38 -18.71 19.82
N MET A 565 -15.14 -19.57 18.84
CA MET A 565 -14.40 -20.79 19.12
C MET A 565 -13.00 -20.39 19.59
N TYR A 566 -12.49 -21.07 20.62
CA TYR A 566 -11.15 -20.82 21.15
C TYR A 566 -10.09 -20.84 20.04
N GLN A 567 -10.29 -21.73 19.05
CA GLN A 567 -9.43 -21.87 17.89
C GLN A 567 -9.49 -20.66 16.95
N GLU A 568 -10.66 -20.06 16.72
CA GLU A 568 -10.78 -18.85 15.88
C GLU A 568 -10.02 -17.68 16.51
N LEU A 569 -10.21 -17.48 17.82
CA LEU A 569 -9.47 -16.47 18.56
C LEU A 569 -7.96 -16.72 18.52
N GLN A 570 -7.51 -17.98 18.51
CA GLN A 570 -6.10 -18.33 18.43
C GLN A 570 -5.51 -18.03 17.05
N ASP A 571 -6.21 -18.45 16.00
CA ASP A 571 -5.74 -18.44 14.61
C ASP A 571 -5.82 -17.05 13.95
N VAL A 572 -6.53 -16.10 14.54
CA VAL A 572 -6.71 -14.75 13.98
C VAL A 572 -5.48 -13.85 14.03
N VAL A 573 -4.50 -14.17 14.90
CA VAL A 573 -3.26 -13.40 15.01
C VAL A 573 -2.08 -14.33 14.73
N ALA A 574 -1.22 -13.92 13.81
CA ALA A 574 0.00 -14.63 13.49
C ALA A 574 0.85 -14.85 14.76
N PRO A 575 1.46 -16.05 14.89
CA PRO A 575 2.32 -16.34 16.02
C PRO A 575 3.53 -15.41 16.01
N LEU A 576 3.90 -14.93 17.18
CA LEU A 576 5.09 -14.12 17.37
C LEU A 576 6.23 -15.01 17.87
N LEU A 577 7.42 -14.89 17.26
CA LEU A 577 8.63 -15.53 17.77
C LEU A 577 8.81 -15.17 19.27
N VAL A 578 9.06 -16.15 20.12
CA VAL A 578 9.22 -15.92 21.56
C VAL A 578 10.43 -15.01 21.80
N ASN A 579 10.20 -13.87 22.44
CA ASN A 579 11.22 -12.83 22.60
C ASN A 579 10.96 -11.98 23.87
N PRO A 580 11.98 -11.25 24.38
CA PRO A 580 11.84 -10.41 25.57
C PRO A 580 11.13 -9.08 25.32
N PHE A 581 11.02 -8.65 24.05
CA PHE A 581 10.61 -7.31 23.65
C PHE A 581 9.09 -7.15 23.45
N ALA A 582 8.42 -8.20 22.97
CA ALA A 582 7.04 -8.17 22.52
C ALA A 582 6.34 -9.51 22.78
N ARG A 583 5.03 -9.46 23.05
CA ARG A 583 4.15 -10.62 23.20
C ARG A 583 2.83 -10.37 22.48
N SER A 584 2.36 -11.39 21.76
CA SER A 584 1.04 -11.38 21.10
C SER A 584 -0.08 -11.04 22.09
N PRO A 585 -1.23 -10.55 21.60
CA PRO A 585 -2.38 -10.26 22.43
C PRO A 585 -2.85 -11.50 23.19
N ALA A 586 -3.31 -11.31 24.42
CA ALA A 586 -3.99 -12.35 25.18
C ALA A 586 -5.19 -12.90 24.38
N LEU A 587 -5.54 -14.17 24.59
CA LEU A 587 -6.51 -14.86 23.75
C LEU A 587 -7.89 -14.17 23.74
N GLU A 588 -8.38 -13.76 24.91
CA GLU A 588 -9.65 -13.06 25.08
C GLU A 588 -9.49 -11.53 25.01
N SER A 589 -8.42 -11.04 24.38
CA SER A 589 -8.22 -9.61 24.20
C SER A 589 -9.22 -9.02 23.21
N VAL A 590 -9.55 -7.74 23.42
CA VAL A 590 -10.43 -6.96 22.54
C VAL A 590 -9.95 -7.03 21.09
N ALA A 591 -8.64 -6.92 20.84
CA ALA A 591 -8.10 -6.96 19.48
C ALA A 591 -8.37 -8.29 18.74
N ARG A 592 -8.27 -9.44 19.43
CA ARG A 592 -8.57 -10.76 18.82
C ARG A 592 -10.07 -10.91 18.55
N ILE A 593 -10.89 -10.45 19.49
CA ILE A 593 -12.35 -10.47 19.34
C ILE A 593 -12.79 -9.60 18.16
N GLU A 594 -12.29 -8.37 18.07
CA GLU A 594 -12.57 -7.43 16.98
C GLU A 594 -12.07 -7.97 15.63
N ALA A 595 -10.91 -8.62 15.59
CA ALA A 595 -10.38 -9.22 14.37
C ALA A 595 -11.28 -10.38 13.87
N VAL A 596 -11.69 -11.29 14.77
CA VAL A 596 -12.62 -12.38 14.41
C VAL A 596 -13.96 -11.81 13.94
N GLN A 597 -14.51 -10.81 14.66
CA GLN A 597 -15.73 -10.11 14.25
C GLN A 597 -15.59 -9.50 12.86
N SER A 598 -14.45 -8.88 12.57
CA SER A 598 -14.17 -8.28 11.26
C SER A 598 -14.23 -9.33 10.15
N HIS A 599 -13.59 -10.50 10.33
CA HIS A 599 -13.64 -11.60 9.36
C HIS A 599 -15.06 -12.12 9.12
N HIS A 600 -15.87 -12.25 10.19
CA HIS A 600 -17.27 -12.70 10.06
C HIS A 600 -18.20 -11.63 9.48
N SER A 601 -17.83 -10.35 9.57
CA SER A 601 -18.63 -9.23 9.06
C SER A 601 -18.48 -9.02 7.56
N LEU A 602 -17.43 -9.59 6.94
CA LEU A 602 -17.25 -9.50 5.51
C LEU A 602 -18.33 -10.27 4.76
N PRO A 603 -18.84 -9.72 3.64
CA PRO A 603 -19.79 -10.43 2.80
C PRO A 603 -19.15 -11.67 2.22
N GLN A 604 -19.90 -12.77 2.21
CA GLN A 604 -19.48 -13.97 1.50
C GLN A 604 -19.51 -13.71 0.00
N VAL A 605 -18.78 -14.54 -0.75
CA VAL A 605 -18.81 -14.50 -2.22
C VAL A 605 -20.24 -14.62 -2.76
N GLN A 606 -21.07 -15.43 -2.10
CA GLN A 606 -22.50 -15.62 -2.45
C GLN A 606 -23.30 -14.33 -2.26
N ASP A 607 -23.05 -13.60 -1.17
CA ASP A 607 -23.68 -12.30 -0.91
C ASP A 607 -23.27 -11.30 -1.99
N LEU A 608 -22.00 -11.29 -2.38
CA LEU A 608 -21.50 -10.36 -3.41
C LEU A 608 -22.12 -10.61 -4.80
N VAL A 609 -22.59 -11.84 -5.08
CA VAL A 609 -23.27 -12.17 -6.35
C VAL A 609 -24.79 -12.12 -6.26
N ALA A 610 -25.37 -11.93 -5.08
CA ALA A 610 -26.83 -11.85 -4.89
C ALA A 610 -27.45 -10.67 -5.67
N LEU A 611 -28.70 -10.84 -6.11
CA LEU A 611 -29.44 -9.81 -6.85
C LEU A 611 -29.78 -8.61 -5.95
N GLU A 612 -30.04 -8.86 -4.67
CA GLU A 612 -30.34 -7.85 -3.67
C GLU A 612 -29.19 -6.85 -3.48
N ARG A 613 -27.95 -7.30 -3.76
CA ARG A 613 -26.75 -6.47 -3.71
C ARG A 613 -26.63 -5.49 -4.87
N ASP A 614 -27.38 -5.66 -5.95
CA ASP A 614 -27.37 -4.70 -7.06
C ASP A 614 -27.84 -3.30 -6.62
N TYR A 615 -28.73 -3.23 -5.63
CA TYR A 615 -29.16 -1.96 -5.02
C TYR A 615 -28.06 -1.28 -4.20
N VAL A 616 -27.25 -2.06 -3.46
CA VAL A 616 -26.10 -1.55 -2.71
C VAL A 616 -25.03 -1.04 -3.67
N VAL A 617 -24.72 -1.81 -4.71
CA VAL A 617 -23.78 -1.40 -5.77
C VAL A 617 -24.29 -0.13 -6.48
N LEU A 618 -25.60 -0.06 -6.76
CA LEU A 618 -26.23 1.12 -7.34
C LEU A 618 -26.08 2.35 -6.42
N GLY A 619 -26.30 2.20 -5.12
CA GLY A 619 -26.10 3.24 -4.12
C GLY A 619 -24.66 3.75 -4.04
N ALA A 620 -23.69 2.83 -3.86
CA ALA A 620 -22.26 3.15 -3.79
C ALA A 620 -21.75 3.81 -5.10
N SER A 621 -22.24 3.34 -6.25
CA SER A 621 -21.96 3.99 -7.54
C SER A 621 -22.50 5.42 -7.59
N GLY A 622 -23.65 5.70 -6.97
CA GLY A 622 -24.19 7.05 -6.84
C GLY A 622 -23.30 7.99 -6.03
N GLU A 623 -22.73 7.53 -4.92
CA GLU A 623 -21.75 8.30 -4.13
C GLU A 623 -20.47 8.59 -4.95
N ALA A 624 -19.99 7.58 -5.69
CA ALA A 624 -18.83 7.76 -6.55
C ALA A 624 -19.07 8.80 -7.66
N ALA A 625 -20.25 8.77 -8.28
CA ALA A 625 -20.67 9.78 -9.26
C ALA A 625 -20.72 11.18 -8.64
N LEU A 626 -21.16 11.29 -7.39
CA LEU A 626 -21.18 12.56 -6.67
C LEU A 626 -19.75 13.06 -6.40
N LEU A 627 -18.83 12.19 -5.99
CA LEU A 627 -17.43 12.55 -5.80
C LEU A 627 -16.80 13.06 -7.11
N ASP A 628 -17.10 12.41 -8.25
CA ASP A 628 -16.64 12.85 -9.56
C ASP A 628 -17.11 14.29 -9.89
N VAL A 629 -18.37 14.62 -9.60
CA VAL A 629 -18.90 15.99 -9.76
C VAL A 629 -18.23 16.97 -8.81
N VAL A 630 -18.04 16.60 -7.55
CA VAL A 630 -17.38 17.46 -6.54
C VAL A 630 -15.94 17.74 -6.93
N ASP A 631 -15.20 16.74 -7.39
CA ASP A 631 -13.83 16.90 -7.89
C ASP A 631 -13.82 17.87 -9.07
N ARG A 632 -14.74 17.71 -10.03
CA ARG A 632 -14.81 18.64 -11.16
C ARG A 632 -15.13 20.08 -10.75
N MET A 633 -16.01 20.28 -9.78
CA MET A 633 -16.29 21.60 -9.21
C MET A 633 -15.04 22.21 -8.55
N LYS A 634 -14.22 21.41 -7.87
CA LYS A 634 -12.96 21.85 -7.25
C LYS A 634 -11.90 22.15 -8.31
N GLU A 635 -11.83 21.37 -9.38
CA GLU A 635 -10.92 21.62 -10.50
C GLU A 635 -11.19 22.96 -11.19
N LEU A 636 -12.45 23.38 -11.30
CA LEU A 636 -12.82 24.73 -11.77
C LEU A 636 -12.28 25.86 -10.87
N GLN A 637 -11.96 25.54 -9.61
CA GLN A 637 -11.32 26.47 -8.67
C GLN A 637 -9.78 26.31 -8.67
N GLY A 638 -9.23 25.48 -9.57
CA GLY A 638 -7.82 25.14 -9.61
C GLY A 638 -7.38 24.15 -8.52
N ILE A 639 -8.32 23.58 -7.76
CA ILE A 639 -8.06 22.64 -6.67
C ILE A 639 -8.25 21.21 -7.19
N TYR A 640 -7.20 20.41 -7.12
CA TYR A 640 -7.23 19.02 -7.56
C TYR A 640 -7.17 18.11 -6.34
N MET A 641 -8.23 17.34 -6.09
CA MET A 641 -8.32 16.52 -4.87
C MET A 641 -7.75 15.11 -5.03
N ASP A 642 -7.82 14.54 -6.24
CA ASP A 642 -7.36 13.18 -6.56
C ASP A 642 -6.40 13.09 -7.76
N HIS A 643 -5.96 14.23 -8.27
CA HIS A 643 -5.02 14.24 -9.40
C HIS A 643 -3.62 13.81 -8.94
N PRO A 644 -2.98 12.81 -9.58
CA PRO A 644 -1.71 12.24 -9.12
C PRO A 644 -0.57 13.26 -8.98
N THR A 645 -0.58 14.28 -9.84
CA THR A 645 0.51 15.26 -9.95
C THR A 645 0.09 16.68 -9.63
N LEU A 646 -1.22 16.96 -9.55
CA LEU A 646 -1.73 18.32 -9.35
C LEU A 646 -2.28 18.53 -7.95
N THR A 647 -2.59 17.45 -7.22
CA THR A 647 -2.99 17.54 -5.81
C THR A 647 -1.89 18.23 -5.02
N GLU A 648 -2.24 19.35 -4.40
CA GLU A 648 -1.32 20.08 -3.54
C GLU A 648 -1.17 19.34 -2.21
N GLN A 649 0.06 19.26 -1.72
CA GLN A 649 0.31 18.70 -0.40
C GLN A 649 -0.21 19.64 0.68
N ALA A 650 -0.90 19.07 1.67
CA ALA A 650 -1.33 19.85 2.82
C ALA A 650 -0.12 20.03 3.75
N VAL A 651 0.16 21.27 4.16
CA VAL A 651 1.10 21.52 5.26
C VAL A 651 0.25 21.76 6.51
N PRO A 652 0.14 20.79 7.43
CA PRO A 652 -0.70 20.95 8.61
C PRO A 652 -0.18 22.09 9.50
N GLU A 653 -1.08 22.75 10.23
CA GLU A 653 -0.71 23.86 11.12
C GLU A 653 0.39 23.49 12.12
N TRP A 654 0.33 22.27 12.68
CA TRP A 654 1.36 21.77 13.59
C TRP A 654 2.74 21.67 12.94
N ALA A 655 2.83 21.45 11.62
CA ALA A 655 4.10 21.38 10.91
C ALA A 655 4.75 22.76 10.80
N HIS A 656 3.97 23.85 10.79
CA HIS A 656 4.49 25.22 10.92
C HIS A 656 5.06 25.48 12.32
N ILE A 657 4.46 24.88 13.36
CA ILE A 657 4.91 24.99 14.75
C ILE A 657 6.16 24.12 15.00
N ASN A 658 6.19 22.90 14.44
CA ASN A 658 7.27 21.94 14.61
C ASN A 658 8.02 21.65 13.30
N LYS A 659 8.53 22.72 12.67
CA LYS A 659 9.26 22.63 11.40
C LYS A 659 10.44 21.67 11.45
N LYS A 660 11.05 21.44 12.62
CA LYS A 660 12.15 20.49 12.80
C LYS A 660 11.66 19.05 12.61
N ARG A 661 10.56 18.66 13.27
CA ARG A 661 10.00 17.30 13.16
C ARG A 661 9.54 16.99 11.74
N ALA A 662 8.89 17.94 11.06
CA ALA A 662 8.45 17.76 9.68
C ALA A 662 9.64 17.58 8.73
N ARG A 663 10.67 18.44 8.83
CA ARG A 663 11.88 18.36 8.00
C ARG A 663 12.65 17.05 8.19
N ASN A 664 12.76 16.54 9.42
CA ASN A 664 13.49 15.30 9.71
C ASN A 664 12.94 14.05 8.99
N GLN A 665 11.77 14.14 8.36
CA GLN A 665 11.10 13.02 7.71
C GLN A 665 11.36 12.96 6.20
N SER A 666 12.17 13.85 5.62
CA SER A 666 12.45 13.87 4.19
C SER A 666 13.92 13.56 3.88
N TRP A 667 14.18 12.92 2.74
CA TRP A 667 15.56 12.62 2.31
C TRP A 667 16.41 13.87 2.11
N GLU A 668 15.83 14.97 1.64
CA GLU A 668 16.52 16.26 1.48
C GLU A 668 17.19 16.70 2.78
N TYR A 669 16.46 16.65 3.90
CA TYR A 669 17.01 17.01 5.20
C TYR A 669 17.99 15.99 5.72
N VAL A 670 17.72 14.70 5.54
CA VAL A 670 18.60 13.63 5.98
C VAL A 670 19.97 13.75 5.29
N LEU A 671 20.00 13.95 3.97
CA LEU A 671 21.23 14.11 3.21
C LEU A 671 21.96 15.40 3.62
N TRP A 672 21.27 16.54 3.66
CA TRP A 672 21.89 17.79 4.08
C TRP A 672 22.46 17.70 5.50
N LYS A 673 21.71 17.13 6.44
CA LYS A 673 22.17 16.95 7.81
C LYS A 673 23.42 16.07 7.88
N ASN A 674 23.43 14.94 7.17
CA ASN A 674 24.57 14.02 7.21
C ASN A 674 25.81 14.56 6.49
N SER A 675 25.64 15.20 5.33
CA SER A 675 26.75 15.67 4.49
C SER A 675 27.30 17.02 4.91
N VAL A 676 26.52 17.84 5.61
CA VAL A 676 26.91 19.20 6.01
C VAL A 676 26.90 19.34 7.52
N LYS A 677 25.71 19.27 8.14
CA LYS A 677 25.51 19.70 9.53
C LYS A 677 26.25 18.84 10.56
N ASP A 678 26.29 17.54 10.33
CA ASP A 678 26.89 16.57 11.25
C ASP A 678 28.38 16.30 10.94
N THR A 679 28.98 17.04 9.98
CA THR A 679 30.43 16.98 9.72
C THR A 679 31.22 17.62 10.86
N LYS A 680 32.40 17.09 11.15
CA LYS A 680 33.28 17.64 12.20
C LYS A 680 33.65 19.09 11.92
N GLU A 681 33.95 19.42 10.65
CA GLU A 681 34.30 20.76 10.21
C GLU A 681 33.19 21.80 10.49
N HIS A 682 31.92 21.46 10.22
CA HIS A 682 30.80 22.35 10.52
C HIS A 682 30.48 22.44 12.03
N GLN A 683 30.78 21.40 12.80
CA GLN A 683 30.65 21.45 14.26
C GLN A 683 31.75 22.31 14.89
N GLU A 684 32.97 22.23 14.38
CA GLU A 684 34.12 23.01 14.83
C GLU A 684 33.99 24.50 14.45
N SER A 685 33.42 24.83 13.30
CA SER A 685 33.20 26.23 12.87
C SER A 685 32.11 26.99 13.64
N ARG A 686 31.27 26.31 14.42
CA ARG A 686 30.26 26.93 15.30
C ARG A 686 30.79 27.31 16.67
N PHE A 687 31.99 26.85 17.03
CA PHE A 687 32.64 27.17 18.30
C PHE A 687 33.53 28.41 18.23
N TRP A 688 33.75 28.92 17.02
CA TRP A 688 34.36 30.21 16.72
C TRP A 688 33.28 31.19 16.30
#